data_AF-A0A0E9N7B7-F1
#
_entry.id   AF-A0A0E9N7B7-F1
#
_cell.length_a   1.000
_cell.length_b   1.000
_cell.length_c   1.000
_cell.angle_alpha   90.00
_cell.angle_beta   90.00
_cell.angle_gamma   90.00
#
_symmetry.space_group_name_H-M   'P 1'
#
loop_
_entity.id
_entity.type
_entity.pdbx_description
1 polymer ?
#
loop_
_entity_poly.entity_id
_entity_poly.type
_entity_poly.pdbx_seq_one_letter_code
_entity_poly.pdbx_strand_id
1 'polypeptide(L)'
;MKWKLLGLLLLAANHCFAVVTWTGMAGNSRWDDAQNWEAAILPGPGDVVVLNNTTVTASYTVLLPDVSVSIYQLIIQPASGRSITVLLPASNRLTSPSGSLNPRALELSAIPYSLVIGEGGTLVNACGASGGYAIRLGDSLQLQQGGMYVHRSRTSHAELVEYLSRAAGTEKGVFRFENPDAAALISLSARVYGQLELSAAAAAGGVVTYSASGTNPIRIRQNLIAGPGVTLSLNAGDTLHVSGDLQLTQAQLNLSTGNRKLVMNIMGNLVQQGGAIRESNISGVRAQVRLAGMIQQEISADSGLGDSIQLCLDNDKGYLLVRDLRVNDSIFFRKGVVHGESGSMLWLGHQSFFRNDSLDRTVYAAVPVRKELDQPGYFRFPVGGEGQLRWLALKQASGAITVSYMRRSPYLLQQMVSPALDHLSQLEYWSVTGDLHHAVCVLSHAEPASGGITDAAALRTSWLAPGAWMDGGNSATTGNLQSGTVTGLPLPDLPAQTVYMTLASASPGANPLPLRISDQYMFYNRLNWNCAWKLEDASDAVGGSIEVSSTGVNYQRVAFVQAPITSGWHSTVIPASWEYGYCRIVLDEPGGKRITGKPMRFGKKEDTANWIIRAEGSNLMITAVKPGTVRWRLWDESGKLTGSGDAILSHGINNILLGQGYRAAGIYYLQLATADGRTVTKALLLK
;
A
#
# COMPACT_ATOMS: atom_id res chain seq x y z
N MET A 1 74.32 25.52 33.14
CA MET A 1 73.27 24.89 32.33
C MET A 1 72.16 24.42 33.27
N LYS A 2 70.88 24.66 32.94
CA LYS A 2 69.65 24.14 33.60
C LYS A 2 69.01 24.99 34.72
N TRP A 3 68.53 26.19 34.37
CA TRP A 3 67.51 26.99 35.09
C TRP A 3 66.48 27.54 34.08
N LYS A 4 65.82 26.67 33.30
CA LYS A 4 64.80 27.07 32.30
C LYS A 4 63.66 26.04 32.10
N LEU A 5 63.14 25.44 33.17
CA LEU A 5 62.01 24.52 33.05
C LEU A 5 61.00 24.63 34.21
N LEU A 6 60.76 25.86 34.68
CA LEU A 6 59.76 26.16 35.70
C LEU A 6 59.02 27.45 35.30
N GLY A 7 58.20 27.38 34.27
CA GLY A 7 57.47 28.55 33.74
C GLY A 7 56.42 28.22 32.69
N LEU A 8 55.95 26.97 32.62
CA LEU A 8 54.93 26.54 31.67
C LEU A 8 53.99 25.48 32.29
N LEU A 9 53.63 25.68 33.56
CA LEU A 9 52.62 24.89 34.24
C LEU A 9 51.30 25.70 34.26
N LEU A 10 50.43 25.36 33.31
CA LEU A 10 48.97 25.39 33.41
C LEU A 10 48.33 26.62 34.11
N LEU A 11 48.27 27.75 33.42
CA LEU A 11 47.08 28.61 33.45
C LEU A 11 46.02 27.99 32.52
N ALA A 12 45.51 26.82 32.89
CA ALA A 12 44.20 26.40 32.41
C ALA A 12 43.19 27.21 33.21
N ALA A 13 43.01 28.48 32.84
CA ALA A 13 41.86 29.24 33.30
C ALA A 13 40.65 28.46 32.82
N ASN A 14 39.99 27.74 33.75
CA ASN A 14 38.63 27.27 33.51
C ASN A 14 37.81 28.54 33.29
N HIS A 15 37.63 28.90 32.01
CA HIS A 15 36.60 29.86 31.62
C HIS A 15 35.28 29.21 32.00
N CYS A 16 34.85 29.44 33.24
CA CYS A 16 33.49 29.16 33.64
C CYS A 16 32.63 30.15 32.88
N PHE A 17 31.94 29.69 31.84
CA PHE A 17 30.92 30.49 31.18
C PHE A 17 29.83 30.79 32.21
N ALA A 18 29.51 32.06 32.42
CA ALA A 18 28.47 32.44 33.36
C ALA A 18 27.11 32.10 32.74
N VAL A 19 26.22 31.49 33.53
CA VAL A 19 24.82 31.28 33.13
C VAL A 19 24.04 32.51 33.56
N VAL A 20 23.38 33.18 32.62
CA VAL A 20 22.56 34.36 32.88
C VAL A 20 21.11 34.05 32.53
N THR A 21 20.22 34.18 33.52
CA THR A 21 18.80 33.82 33.39
C THR A 21 17.92 35.07 33.29
N TRP A 22 16.88 35.01 32.48
CA TRP A 22 15.85 36.05 32.41
C TRP A 22 14.95 36.03 33.65
N THR A 23 14.83 37.18 34.32
CA THR A 23 13.99 37.37 35.51
C THR A 23 12.73 38.19 35.23
N GLY A 24 12.75 39.04 34.20
CA GLY A 24 11.62 39.91 33.84
C GLY A 24 11.26 40.96 34.90
N MET A 25 12.14 41.23 35.89
CA MET A 25 11.82 42.10 37.03
C MET A 25 11.59 43.56 36.64
N ALA A 26 12.07 44.01 35.47
CA ALA A 26 11.80 45.36 34.98
C ALA A 26 10.35 45.54 34.49
N GLY A 27 9.58 44.45 34.39
CA GLY A 27 8.19 44.47 33.92
C GLY A 27 8.04 44.79 32.43
N ASN A 28 9.12 44.63 31.65
CA ASN A 28 9.13 44.86 30.21
C ASN A 28 9.83 43.69 29.47
N SER A 29 9.78 43.69 28.14
CA SER A 29 10.33 42.61 27.30
C SER A 29 11.73 42.89 26.77
N ARG A 30 12.43 43.93 27.23
CA ARG A 30 13.64 44.43 26.58
C ARG A 30 14.89 43.67 27.01
N TRP A 31 15.62 43.11 26.03
CA TRP A 31 16.92 42.48 26.27
C TRP A 31 17.95 43.47 26.83
N ASP A 32 17.92 44.73 26.40
CA ASP A 32 18.86 45.78 26.80
C ASP A 32 18.55 46.44 28.15
N ASP A 33 17.53 45.98 28.87
CA ASP A 33 17.25 46.40 30.24
C ASP A 33 17.90 45.44 31.23
N ALA A 34 18.95 45.91 31.90
CA ALA A 34 19.73 45.12 32.84
C ALA A 34 18.85 44.54 33.97
N GLN A 35 17.78 45.22 34.39
CA GLN A 35 16.90 44.75 35.47
C GLN A 35 16.11 43.48 35.09
N ASN A 36 15.99 43.13 33.81
CA ASN A 36 15.36 41.88 33.39
C ASN A 36 16.26 40.66 33.52
N TRP A 37 17.53 40.82 33.89
CA TRP A 37 18.49 39.74 34.00
C TRP A 37 18.86 39.45 35.46
N GLU A 38 19.28 38.22 35.71
CA GLU A 38 19.84 37.82 36.99
C GLU A 38 21.02 38.73 37.39
N ALA A 39 21.11 39.08 38.67
CA ALA A 39 22.05 40.06 39.22
C ALA A 39 21.97 41.49 38.62
N ALA A 40 20.93 41.79 37.82
CA ALA A 40 20.78 43.04 37.09
C ALA A 40 21.96 43.37 36.16
N ILE A 41 22.49 42.36 35.46
CA ILE A 41 23.65 42.48 34.55
C ILE A 41 23.26 41.99 33.15
N LEU A 42 23.59 42.78 32.11
CA LEU A 42 23.36 42.40 30.71
C LEU A 42 24.28 41.24 30.30
N PRO A 43 23.77 40.20 29.59
CA PRO A 43 24.61 39.13 29.06
C PRO A 43 25.67 39.64 28.07
N GLY A 44 26.89 39.11 28.19
CA GLY A 44 28.03 39.39 27.32
C GLY A 44 28.56 38.18 26.54
N PRO A 45 29.65 38.34 25.76
CA PRO A 45 30.14 37.33 24.81
C PRO A 45 30.55 35.97 25.41
N GLY A 46 30.81 35.92 26.72
CA GLY A 46 31.16 34.70 27.44
C GLY A 46 29.98 34.01 28.13
N ASP A 47 28.76 34.51 27.97
CA ASP A 47 27.63 34.06 28.79
C ASP A 47 26.75 33.05 28.05
N VAL A 48 26.30 32.05 28.79
CA VAL A 48 25.22 31.14 28.40
C VAL A 48 23.92 31.77 28.85
N VAL A 49 23.11 32.24 27.90
CA VAL A 49 21.80 32.80 28.18
C VAL A 49 20.75 31.71 28.21
N VAL A 50 20.04 31.60 29.33
CA VAL A 50 18.93 30.65 29.50
C VAL A 50 17.62 31.41 29.66
N LEU A 51 16.70 31.17 28.73
CA LEU A 51 15.33 31.65 28.79
C LEU A 51 14.42 30.47 29.10
N ASN A 52 13.87 30.45 30.32
CA ASN A 52 13.00 29.39 30.82
C ASN A 52 11.94 29.97 31.77
N ASN A 53 11.12 29.10 32.36
CA ASN A 53 10.06 29.52 33.29
C ASN A 53 10.41 29.31 34.77
N THR A 54 11.69 29.27 35.15
CA THR A 54 12.06 29.12 36.57
C THR A 54 11.79 30.38 37.37
N THR A 55 11.98 31.56 36.77
CA THR A 55 11.74 32.86 37.41
C THR A 55 10.43 33.48 36.90
N VAL A 56 10.22 33.53 35.58
CA VAL A 56 8.97 34.02 34.97
C VAL A 56 8.07 32.82 34.66
N THR A 57 7.07 32.56 35.52
CA THR A 57 6.24 31.33 35.42
C THR A 57 5.22 31.34 34.28
N ALA A 58 4.97 32.50 33.67
CA ALA A 58 4.07 32.68 32.53
C ALA A 58 4.82 32.67 31.19
N SER A 59 4.11 32.53 30.07
CA SER A 59 4.70 32.75 28.75
C SER A 59 5.17 34.20 28.60
N TYR A 60 6.29 34.43 27.89
CA TYR A 60 6.83 35.77 27.70
C TYR A 60 7.59 35.93 26.37
N THR A 61 7.84 37.19 26.02
CA THR A 61 8.63 37.58 24.83
C THR A 61 9.84 38.38 25.28
N VAL A 62 10.98 38.13 24.64
CA VAL A 62 12.22 38.90 24.77
C VAL A 62 12.52 39.58 23.44
N LEU A 63 12.62 40.91 23.47
CA LEU A 63 12.90 41.77 22.33
C LEU A 63 14.39 42.11 22.30
N LEU A 64 15.09 41.67 21.26
CA LEU A 64 16.48 42.06 21.02
C LEU A 64 16.54 43.56 20.64
N PRO A 65 17.61 44.27 21.00
CA PRO A 65 17.76 45.70 20.71
C PRO A 65 18.16 45.94 19.25
N ASP A 66 18.20 47.20 18.82
CA ASP A 66 18.69 47.62 17.50
C ASP A 66 20.23 47.76 17.44
N VAL A 67 20.92 46.98 18.26
CA VAL A 67 22.39 46.88 18.31
C VAL A 67 22.84 45.42 18.25
N SER A 68 24.13 45.18 18.07
CA SER A 68 24.72 43.82 18.05
C SER A 68 24.61 43.20 19.45
N VAL A 69 24.06 42.00 19.53
CA VAL A 69 24.10 41.16 20.74
C VAL A 69 25.04 39.99 20.49
N SER A 70 26.14 39.94 21.24
CA SER A 70 27.14 38.88 21.15
C SER A 70 27.19 38.13 22.49
N ILE A 71 26.87 36.84 22.48
CA ILE A 71 26.88 35.94 23.64
C ILE A 71 27.50 34.59 23.29
N TYR A 72 27.77 33.74 24.27
CA TYR A 72 28.35 32.42 24.01
C TYR A 72 27.28 31.47 23.45
N GLN A 73 26.18 31.27 24.17
CA GLN A 73 25.10 30.36 23.80
C GLN A 73 23.74 30.96 24.15
N LEU A 74 22.72 30.66 23.35
CA LEU A 74 21.32 30.96 23.67
C LEU A 74 20.51 29.66 23.78
N ILE A 75 19.87 29.45 24.92
CA ILE A 75 18.98 28.32 25.21
C ILE A 75 17.58 28.86 25.49
N ILE A 76 16.60 28.50 24.66
CA ILE A 76 15.19 28.83 24.85
C ILE A 76 14.45 27.55 25.26
N GLN A 77 14.19 27.37 26.55
CA GLN A 77 13.62 26.14 27.11
C GLN A 77 12.40 26.46 28.00
N PRO A 78 11.21 26.69 27.40
CA PRO A 78 9.98 26.85 28.16
C PRO A 78 9.63 25.61 28.99
N ALA A 79 8.89 25.83 30.08
CA ALA A 79 8.22 24.75 30.79
C ALA A 79 7.03 24.20 29.98
N SER A 80 6.60 22.98 30.27
CA SER A 80 5.48 22.34 29.59
C SER A 80 4.22 23.22 29.60
N GLY A 81 3.57 23.34 28.44
CA GLY A 81 2.38 24.19 28.26
C GLY A 81 2.66 25.70 28.24
N ARG A 82 3.92 26.13 28.28
CA ARG A 82 4.35 27.53 28.16
C ARG A 82 5.00 27.80 26.81
N SER A 83 5.19 29.08 26.52
CA SER A 83 5.87 29.55 25.32
C SER A 83 6.81 30.71 25.64
N ILE A 84 7.97 30.71 25.01
CA ILE A 84 8.94 31.81 25.11
C ILE A 84 9.35 32.21 23.71
N THR A 85 9.22 33.49 23.37
CA THR A 85 9.61 34.01 22.05
C THR A 85 10.77 35.00 22.18
N VAL A 86 11.84 34.78 21.41
CA VAL A 86 12.89 35.77 21.17
C VAL A 86 12.62 36.44 19.83
N LEU A 87 12.46 37.76 19.82
CA LEU A 87 12.20 38.54 18.63
C LEU A 87 13.42 39.41 18.30
N LEU A 88 14.02 39.18 17.14
CA LEU A 88 14.90 40.14 16.48
C LEU A 88 14.02 41.10 15.66
N PRO A 89 13.80 42.36 16.08
CA PRO A 89 12.80 43.22 15.47
C PRO A 89 13.20 43.76 14.09
N ALA A 90 12.19 44.22 13.34
CA ALA A 90 12.37 44.86 12.03
C ALA A 90 13.07 46.23 12.10
N SER A 91 13.12 46.86 13.28
CA SER A 91 13.93 48.04 13.52
C SER A 91 15.43 47.73 13.48
N ASN A 92 15.84 46.50 13.82
CA ASN A 92 17.23 46.09 13.74
C ASN A 92 17.58 45.78 12.28
N ARG A 93 18.56 46.51 11.76
CA ARG A 93 19.06 46.39 10.37
C ARG A 93 20.51 45.92 10.29
N LEU A 94 21.08 45.44 11.40
CA LEU A 94 22.48 45.01 11.46
C LEU A 94 22.66 43.66 10.77
N THR A 95 23.46 43.67 9.71
CA THR A 95 23.79 42.49 8.91
C THR A 95 25.22 42.56 8.42
N SER A 96 25.80 41.40 8.10
CA SER A 96 27.08 41.35 7.40
C SER A 96 27.09 40.27 6.32
N PRO A 97 27.97 40.35 5.31
CA PRO A 97 28.13 39.30 4.31
C PRO A 97 28.50 37.94 4.92
N SER A 98 28.36 36.89 4.12
CA SER A 98 28.85 35.54 4.48
C SER A 98 30.35 35.58 4.77
N GLY A 99 30.78 34.90 5.82
CA GLY A 99 32.20 34.86 6.24
C GLY A 99 32.81 36.18 6.72
N SER A 100 32.07 37.30 6.72
CA SER A 100 32.55 38.57 7.25
C SER A 100 32.72 38.49 8.78
N LEU A 101 33.73 39.20 9.32
CA LEU A 101 33.93 39.40 10.76
C LEU A 101 33.15 40.62 11.30
N ASN A 102 32.48 41.39 10.44
CA ASN A 102 31.70 42.54 10.88
C ASN A 102 30.52 42.09 11.77
N PRO A 103 30.14 42.87 12.80
CA PRO A 103 29.04 42.53 13.70
C PRO A 103 27.73 42.22 12.97
N ARG A 104 27.00 41.23 13.45
CA ARG A 104 25.61 40.92 13.06
C ARG A 104 24.66 41.24 14.21
N ALA A 105 23.36 41.30 13.96
CA ALA A 105 22.39 41.59 15.01
C ALA A 105 22.46 40.60 16.19
N LEU A 106 22.64 39.31 15.92
CA LEU A 106 22.85 38.28 16.94
C LEU A 106 24.07 37.42 16.59
N GLU A 107 25.00 37.29 17.51
CA GLU A 107 26.21 36.48 17.37
C GLU A 107 26.35 35.50 18.53
N LEU A 108 26.43 34.21 18.18
CA LEU A 108 26.55 33.10 19.13
C LEU A 108 27.82 32.32 18.78
N SER A 109 28.63 31.97 19.79
CA SER A 109 29.98 31.39 19.57
C SER A 109 30.20 30.00 20.16
N ALA A 110 29.21 29.42 20.85
CA ALA A 110 29.36 28.11 21.49
C ALA A 110 29.53 26.95 20.51
N ILE A 111 30.29 25.95 20.97
CA ILE A 111 30.60 24.69 20.27
C ILE A 111 30.53 23.54 21.31
N PRO A 112 29.69 22.50 21.12
CA PRO A 112 28.65 22.38 20.11
C PRO A 112 27.39 23.21 20.46
N TYR A 113 26.55 23.46 19.45
CA TYR A 113 25.23 24.12 19.53
C TYR A 113 25.27 25.55 20.08
N SER A 114 25.35 26.53 19.18
CA SER A 114 25.32 27.93 19.57
C SER A 114 23.91 28.42 19.92
N LEU A 115 22.87 27.81 19.32
CA LEU A 115 21.46 28.11 19.58
C LEU A 115 20.68 26.82 19.80
N VAL A 116 20.00 26.73 20.94
CA VAL A 116 19.10 25.63 21.30
C VAL A 116 17.69 26.17 21.52
N ILE A 117 16.71 25.61 20.80
CA ILE A 117 15.30 25.96 20.95
C ILE A 117 14.53 24.69 21.30
N GLY A 118 14.06 24.63 22.55
CA GLY A 118 13.25 23.57 23.13
C GLY A 118 11.75 23.69 22.79
N GLU A 119 10.97 22.73 23.28
CA GLU A 119 9.51 22.69 23.10
C GLU A 119 8.83 23.99 23.55
N GLY A 120 7.99 24.57 22.69
CA GLY A 120 7.31 25.86 22.95
C GLY A 120 8.21 27.09 22.79
N GLY A 121 9.51 26.90 22.56
CA GLY A 121 10.47 27.97 22.33
C GLY A 121 10.40 28.45 20.89
N THR A 122 10.50 29.77 20.68
CA THR A 122 10.51 30.37 19.35
C THR A 122 11.58 31.45 19.24
N LEU A 123 12.36 31.45 18.16
CA LEU A 123 13.15 32.61 17.74
C LEU A 123 12.61 33.14 16.40
N VAL A 124 12.18 34.39 16.37
CA VAL A 124 11.72 35.10 15.17
C VAL A 124 12.79 36.06 14.71
N ASN A 125 13.41 35.77 13.57
CA ASN A 125 14.27 36.71 12.87
C ASN A 125 13.40 37.62 12.00
N ALA A 126 12.99 38.77 12.53
CA ALA A 126 12.25 39.79 11.81
C ALA A 126 13.12 40.98 11.35
N CYS A 127 14.45 40.81 11.25
CA CYS A 127 15.39 41.87 10.87
C CYS A 127 14.92 42.63 9.62
N GLY A 128 14.95 43.97 9.67
CA GLY A 128 14.45 44.83 8.60
C GLY A 128 15.47 45.13 7.50
N ALA A 129 16.63 44.49 7.52
CA ALA A 129 17.64 44.64 6.47
C ALA A 129 17.20 43.95 5.16
N SER A 130 17.61 44.51 4.02
CA SER A 130 17.26 44.03 2.68
C SER A 130 18.18 42.93 2.14
N GLY A 131 19.23 42.55 2.87
CA GLY A 131 20.22 41.56 2.46
C GLY A 131 21.26 41.31 3.56
N GLY A 132 22.28 40.50 3.26
CA GLY A 132 23.28 40.08 4.25
C GLY A 132 22.72 39.05 5.24
N TYR A 133 23.47 38.74 6.29
CA TYR A 133 23.07 37.79 7.34
C TYR A 133 22.93 38.53 8.67
N ALA A 134 21.80 38.34 9.37
CA ALA A 134 21.53 38.99 10.66
C ALA A 134 21.98 38.16 11.87
N ILE A 135 22.18 36.85 11.69
CA ILE A 135 22.54 35.93 12.78
C ILE A 135 23.85 35.22 12.40
N ARG A 136 24.80 35.13 13.34
CA ARG A 136 26.00 34.28 13.25
C ARG A 136 25.90 33.16 14.29
N LEU A 137 26.19 31.93 13.86
CA LEU A 137 26.35 30.77 14.74
C LEU A 137 27.81 30.32 14.68
N GLY A 138 28.36 29.92 15.82
CA GLY A 138 29.71 29.38 15.94
C GLY A 138 29.79 27.91 15.52
N ASP A 139 28.70 27.15 15.70
CA ASP A 139 28.62 25.74 15.35
C ASP A 139 27.25 25.35 14.76
N SER A 140 26.20 25.22 15.58
CA SER A 140 24.93 24.67 15.08
C SER A 140 23.67 25.24 15.74
N LEU A 141 22.57 25.16 15.01
CA LEU A 141 21.20 25.46 15.44
C LEU A 141 20.46 24.16 15.76
N GLN A 142 20.18 23.93 17.03
CA GLN A 142 19.41 22.78 17.50
C GLN A 142 17.95 23.18 17.73
N LEU A 143 17.08 22.80 16.79
CA LEU A 143 15.62 22.87 16.96
C LEU A 143 15.15 21.54 17.53
N GLN A 144 14.89 21.47 18.83
CA GLN A 144 14.37 20.26 19.47
C GLN A 144 12.90 20.04 19.10
N GLN A 145 12.33 18.90 19.47
CA GLN A 145 10.92 18.60 19.19
C GLN A 145 10.00 19.69 19.77
N GLY A 146 9.22 20.35 18.90
CA GLY A 146 8.35 21.45 19.28
C GLY A 146 9.02 22.82 19.42
N GLY A 147 10.34 22.92 19.21
CA GLY A 147 11.05 24.19 19.10
C GLY A 147 10.99 24.76 17.69
N MET A 148 10.92 26.09 17.57
CA MET A 148 10.69 26.76 16.29
C MET A 148 11.67 27.91 16.01
N TYR A 149 12.20 27.95 14.79
CA TYR A 149 12.85 29.13 14.23
C TYR A 149 12.02 29.68 13.08
N VAL A 150 11.69 30.97 13.14
CA VAL A 150 10.93 31.68 12.11
C VAL A 150 11.84 32.66 11.39
N HIS A 151 12.01 32.45 10.08
CA HIS A 151 12.67 33.40 9.20
C HIS A 151 11.64 34.37 8.62
N ARG A 152 11.50 35.54 9.25
CA ARG A 152 10.59 36.62 8.84
C ARG A 152 11.36 37.84 8.33
N SER A 153 12.30 37.62 7.43
CA SER A 153 13.25 38.63 7.00
C SER A 153 13.60 38.49 5.53
N ARG A 154 14.19 39.54 4.94
CA ARG A 154 14.79 39.53 3.60
C ARG A 154 16.27 39.12 3.62
N THR A 155 16.85 39.03 4.80
CA THR A 155 18.25 38.64 4.98
C THR A 155 18.48 37.20 4.54
N SER A 156 19.67 36.89 4.07
CA SER A 156 20.09 35.54 3.73
C SER A 156 20.04 34.59 4.93
N HIS A 157 19.67 33.33 4.68
CA HIS A 157 19.53 32.26 5.66
C HIS A 157 20.32 30.99 5.32
N ALA A 158 21.01 30.96 4.18
CA ALA A 158 21.70 29.75 3.70
C ALA A 158 22.71 29.19 4.72
N GLU A 159 23.46 30.06 5.41
CA GLU A 159 24.35 29.68 6.51
C GLU A 159 23.58 29.04 7.67
N LEU A 160 22.46 29.63 8.09
CA LEU A 160 21.66 29.11 9.20
C LEU A 160 21.11 27.70 8.90
N VAL A 161 20.64 27.50 7.67
CA VAL A 161 20.14 26.19 7.21
C VAL A 161 21.27 25.16 7.14
N GLU A 162 22.48 25.58 6.78
CA GLU A 162 23.66 24.71 6.77
C GLU A 162 24.03 24.21 8.17
N TYR A 163 23.85 25.07 9.16
CA TYR A 163 24.11 24.80 10.57
C TYR A 163 22.95 24.12 11.31
N LEU A 164 21.87 23.72 10.63
CA LEU A 164 20.80 22.96 11.28
C LEU A 164 21.32 21.61 11.78
N SER A 165 21.16 21.40 13.09
CA SER A 165 21.53 20.15 13.75
C SER A 165 20.75 18.97 13.18
N ARG A 166 21.46 17.86 12.99
CA ARG A 166 20.92 16.58 12.52
C ARG A 166 20.90 15.52 13.63
N ALA A 167 21.20 15.92 14.87
CA ALA A 167 21.19 15.03 16.01
C ALA A 167 19.78 14.47 16.29
N ALA A 168 19.70 13.31 16.93
CA ALA A 168 18.43 12.75 17.37
C ALA A 168 17.67 13.74 18.26
N GLY A 169 16.35 13.80 18.13
CA GLY A 169 15.49 14.73 18.87
C GLY A 169 15.27 16.07 18.17
N THR A 170 15.79 16.25 16.95
CA THR A 170 15.59 17.47 16.14
C THR A 170 14.71 17.25 14.91
N GLU A 171 14.18 16.03 14.73
CA GLU A 171 13.37 15.65 13.58
C GLU A 171 12.09 16.51 13.52
N LYS A 172 11.48 16.80 14.67
CA LYS A 172 10.25 17.62 14.79
C LYS A 172 10.51 19.10 15.09
N GLY A 173 11.77 19.54 15.05
CA GLY A 173 12.10 20.96 15.16
C GLY A 173 11.64 21.71 13.92
N VAL A 174 10.99 22.86 14.10
CA VAL A 174 10.31 23.60 13.03
C VAL A 174 11.20 24.71 12.51
N PHE A 175 11.59 24.63 11.23
CA PHE A 175 12.11 25.78 10.51
C PHE A 175 10.98 26.35 9.64
N ARG A 176 10.54 27.57 9.95
CA ARG A 176 9.46 28.26 9.23
C ARG A 176 10.03 29.38 8.37
N PHE A 177 9.71 29.36 7.08
CA PHE A 177 9.82 30.53 6.22
C PHE A 177 8.53 31.35 6.28
N GLU A 178 8.67 32.62 6.59
CA GLU A 178 7.57 33.58 6.67
C GLU A 178 8.04 34.93 6.12
N ASN A 179 8.54 34.94 4.89
CA ASN A 179 9.14 36.13 4.31
C ASN A 179 8.10 37.24 4.11
N PRO A 180 8.48 38.51 4.36
CA PRO A 180 7.57 39.65 4.19
C PRO A 180 7.35 40.05 2.73
N ASP A 181 8.15 39.52 1.80
CA ASP A 181 8.06 39.81 0.38
C ASP A 181 7.06 38.91 -0.34
N ALA A 182 6.53 39.38 -1.47
CA ALA A 182 5.69 38.59 -2.36
C ALA A 182 6.44 37.39 -2.98
N ALA A 183 7.79 37.41 -2.99
CA ALA A 183 8.61 36.30 -3.45
C ALA A 183 9.92 36.20 -2.67
N ALA A 184 10.40 34.98 -2.46
CA ALA A 184 11.65 34.71 -1.76
C ALA A 184 12.37 33.48 -2.32
N LEU A 185 13.70 33.57 -2.44
CA LEU A 185 14.55 32.41 -2.74
C LEU A 185 14.90 31.69 -1.44
N ILE A 186 14.66 30.39 -1.36
CA ILE A 186 14.97 29.58 -0.18
C ILE A 186 16.00 28.48 -0.47
N SER A 187 16.91 28.24 0.48
CA SER A 187 17.95 27.21 0.36
C SER A 187 17.39 25.82 0.67
N LEU A 188 17.09 25.01 -0.35
CA LEU A 188 16.62 23.64 -0.16
C LEU A 188 17.62 22.57 -0.63
N SER A 189 18.31 22.80 -1.75
CA SER A 189 19.22 21.82 -2.35
C SER A 189 20.36 21.42 -1.40
N ALA A 190 20.58 20.12 -1.21
CA ALA A 190 21.54 19.56 -0.25
C ALA A 190 21.29 19.93 1.22
N ARG A 191 20.06 20.33 1.58
CA ARG A 191 19.71 20.71 2.95
C ARG A 191 18.85 19.63 3.64
N VAL A 192 18.97 19.58 4.96
CA VAL A 192 18.22 18.68 5.83
C VAL A 192 17.45 19.53 6.84
N TYR A 193 16.13 19.40 6.84
CA TYR A 193 15.23 20.03 7.79
C TYR A 193 14.67 18.98 8.76
N GLY A 194 14.26 19.42 9.96
CA GLY A 194 13.35 18.65 10.80
C GLY A 194 11.96 18.63 10.16
N GLN A 195 11.12 19.57 10.61
CA GLN A 195 9.89 19.98 9.95
C GLN A 195 10.14 21.30 9.20
N LEU A 196 9.58 21.42 7.99
CA LEU A 196 9.67 22.62 7.17
C LEU A 196 8.27 23.21 7.00
N GLU A 197 8.12 24.48 7.39
CA GLU A 197 6.88 25.21 7.24
C GLU A 197 7.05 26.42 6.34
N LEU A 198 6.08 26.64 5.47
CA LEU A 198 5.99 27.79 4.59
C LEU A 198 4.72 28.57 4.92
N SER A 199 4.87 29.86 5.19
CA SER A 199 3.78 30.75 5.61
C SER A 199 3.79 32.03 4.77
N ALA A 200 2.60 32.51 4.40
CA ALA A 200 2.40 33.82 3.79
C ALA A 200 2.01 34.91 4.80
N ALA A 201 2.01 34.60 6.11
CA ALA A 201 1.42 35.46 7.13
C ALA A 201 2.09 36.85 7.27
N ALA A 202 3.37 36.96 6.94
CA ALA A 202 4.07 38.25 6.92
C ALA A 202 4.09 38.94 5.55
N ALA A 203 3.70 38.24 4.48
CA ALA A 203 3.77 38.76 3.13
C ALA A 203 2.69 39.82 2.88
N ALA A 204 3.06 40.92 2.22
CA ALA A 204 2.11 41.95 1.82
C ALA A 204 1.03 41.34 0.89
N GLY A 205 -0.24 41.40 1.33
CA GLY A 205 -1.37 40.81 0.60
C GLY A 205 -1.65 39.34 0.90
N GLY A 206 -0.94 38.73 1.86
CA GLY A 206 -1.20 37.36 2.31
C GLY A 206 -0.83 36.29 1.28
N VAL A 207 0.04 36.61 0.33
CA VAL A 207 0.50 35.70 -0.74
C VAL A 207 2.01 35.78 -0.87
N VAL A 208 2.67 34.63 -0.98
CA VAL A 208 4.13 34.55 -1.17
C VAL A 208 4.51 33.41 -2.10
N THR A 209 5.47 33.65 -2.98
CA THR A 209 6.12 32.60 -3.77
C THR A 209 7.51 32.29 -3.21
N TYR A 210 7.68 31.09 -2.67
CA TYR A 210 8.99 30.54 -2.33
C TYR A 210 9.55 29.79 -3.52
N SER A 211 10.77 30.13 -3.92
CA SER A 211 11.46 29.51 -5.07
C SER A 211 12.76 28.85 -4.62
N ALA A 212 13.03 27.65 -5.13
CA ALA A 212 14.29 26.95 -4.88
C ALA A 212 14.77 26.21 -6.13
N SER A 213 16.08 26.12 -6.30
CA SER A 213 16.70 25.39 -7.40
C SER A 213 17.90 24.57 -6.91
N GLY A 214 18.24 23.52 -7.65
CA GLY A 214 19.42 22.70 -7.37
C GLY A 214 19.38 21.31 -7.99
N THR A 215 20.43 20.53 -7.77
CA THR A 215 20.60 19.19 -8.33
C THR A 215 20.86 18.12 -7.27
N ASN A 216 20.85 18.50 -5.99
CA ASN A 216 21.10 17.61 -4.88
C ASN A 216 19.78 17.29 -4.16
N PRO A 217 19.71 16.15 -3.44
CA PRO A 217 18.49 15.76 -2.76
C PRO A 217 18.15 16.76 -1.65
N ILE A 218 16.85 16.93 -1.42
CA ILE A 218 16.29 17.73 -0.33
C ILE A 218 15.71 16.75 0.69
N ARG A 219 16.00 16.93 1.98
CA ARG A 219 15.50 16.02 3.02
C ARG A 219 14.73 16.79 4.09
N ILE A 220 13.49 16.38 4.32
CA ILE A 220 12.64 16.85 5.41
C ILE A 220 12.35 15.62 6.26
N ARG A 221 12.84 15.62 7.51
CA ARG A 221 12.78 14.45 8.41
C ARG A 221 11.41 14.25 9.04
N GLN A 222 10.52 15.23 8.92
CA GLN A 222 9.11 15.17 9.30
C GLN A 222 8.24 15.79 8.20
N ASN A 223 7.32 16.68 8.57
CA ASN A 223 6.30 17.21 7.68
C ASN A 223 6.83 18.35 6.82
N LEU A 224 6.32 18.45 5.60
CA LEU A 224 6.35 19.65 4.78
C LEU A 224 4.96 20.29 4.81
N ILE A 225 4.87 21.49 5.39
CA ILE A 225 3.59 22.19 5.56
C ILE A 225 3.65 23.50 4.78
N ALA A 226 2.67 23.73 3.91
CA ALA A 226 2.46 25.02 3.25
C ALA A 226 1.06 25.54 3.58
N GLY A 227 1.03 26.71 4.23
CA GLY A 227 -0.21 27.36 4.63
C GLY A 227 -0.86 28.20 3.51
N PRO A 228 -1.99 28.87 3.83
CA PRO A 228 -2.73 29.65 2.86
C PRO A 228 -1.90 30.72 2.16
N GLY A 229 -2.13 30.90 0.86
CA GLY A 229 -1.47 31.92 0.04
C GLY A 229 -0.03 31.60 -0.35
N VAL A 230 0.49 30.43 0.03
CA VAL A 230 1.85 30.00 -0.33
C VAL A 230 1.87 29.36 -1.71
N THR A 231 2.86 29.74 -2.52
CA THR A 231 3.30 28.98 -3.69
C THR A 231 4.74 28.52 -3.49
N LEU A 232 5.01 27.22 -3.47
CA LEU A 232 6.38 26.67 -3.52
C LEU A 232 6.71 26.25 -4.96
N SER A 233 7.72 26.88 -5.55
CA SER A 233 8.18 26.61 -6.92
C SER A 233 9.58 26.02 -6.93
N LEU A 234 9.73 24.82 -7.50
CA LEU A 234 10.96 24.05 -7.49
C LEU A 234 11.54 23.91 -8.90
N ASN A 235 12.85 24.12 -9.02
CA ASN A 235 13.66 23.73 -10.17
C ASN A 235 14.77 22.78 -9.72
N ALA A 236 14.35 21.63 -9.21
CA ALA A 236 15.21 20.61 -8.63
C ALA A 236 15.34 19.39 -9.55
N GLY A 237 16.56 18.85 -9.68
CA GLY A 237 16.86 17.70 -10.55
C GLY A 237 16.94 16.33 -9.88
N ASP A 238 16.91 16.30 -8.54
CA ASP A 238 16.97 15.06 -7.76
C ASP A 238 15.67 14.92 -6.93
N THR A 239 15.72 14.21 -5.80
CA THR A 239 14.57 13.81 -5.01
C THR A 239 14.34 14.75 -3.83
N LEU A 240 13.09 15.17 -3.62
CA LEU A 240 12.62 15.78 -2.38
C LEU A 240 12.02 14.68 -1.50
N HIS A 241 12.74 14.33 -0.44
CA HIS A 241 12.30 13.34 0.55
C HIS A 241 11.53 14.03 1.69
N VAL A 242 10.28 13.63 1.90
CA VAL A 242 9.45 14.03 3.04
C VAL A 242 9.18 12.78 3.87
N SER A 243 9.75 12.71 5.07
CA SER A 243 9.67 11.51 5.91
C SER A 243 8.39 11.46 6.75
N GLY A 244 7.71 12.60 6.90
CA GLY A 244 6.35 12.68 7.43
C GLY A 244 5.35 13.03 6.33
N ASP A 245 4.36 13.84 6.67
CA ASP A 245 3.25 14.21 5.81
C ASP A 245 3.62 15.36 4.86
N LEU A 246 2.98 15.39 3.69
CA LEU A 246 2.83 16.60 2.90
C LEU A 246 1.46 17.23 3.21
N GLN A 247 1.47 18.46 3.72
CA GLN A 247 0.26 19.20 4.07
C GLN A 247 0.19 20.53 3.30
N LEU A 248 -0.83 20.68 2.47
CA LEU A 248 -1.10 21.86 1.66
C LEU A 248 -2.48 22.42 2.00
N THR A 249 -2.54 23.58 2.63
CA THR A 249 -3.81 24.25 2.95
C THR A 249 -3.89 25.54 2.14
N GLN A 250 -4.75 25.58 1.13
CA GLN A 250 -4.87 26.69 0.18
C GLN A 250 -3.51 27.12 -0.41
N ALA A 251 -2.63 26.13 -0.64
CA ALA A 251 -1.26 26.31 -1.08
C ALA A 251 -1.02 25.65 -2.45
N GLN A 252 -0.09 26.20 -3.20
CA GLN A 252 0.31 25.70 -4.51
C GLN A 252 1.72 25.12 -4.44
N LEU A 253 1.89 23.93 -4.99
CA LEU A 253 3.17 23.26 -5.11
C LEU A 253 3.48 23.03 -6.58
N ASN A 254 4.51 23.70 -7.08
CA ASN A 254 5.01 23.55 -8.43
C ASN A 254 6.32 22.76 -8.40
N LEU A 255 6.23 21.47 -8.74
CA LEU A 255 7.34 20.52 -8.61
C LEU A 255 8.44 20.73 -9.66
N SER A 256 8.13 21.37 -10.78
CA SER A 256 9.12 21.68 -11.80
C SER A 256 8.75 22.93 -12.58
N THR A 257 9.63 23.93 -12.55
CA THR A 257 9.54 25.15 -13.38
C THR A 257 10.49 25.13 -14.57
N GLY A 258 11.23 24.05 -14.78
CA GLY A 258 12.30 23.96 -15.78
C GLY A 258 12.45 22.56 -16.34
N ASN A 259 13.55 22.27 -17.03
CA ASN A 259 13.75 20.99 -17.73
C ASN A 259 14.17 19.80 -16.85
N ARG A 260 13.90 19.87 -15.55
CA ARG A 260 14.38 18.91 -14.56
C ARG A 260 13.23 18.04 -14.05
N LYS A 261 13.54 16.77 -13.81
CA LYS A 261 12.61 15.79 -13.23
C LYS A 261 12.78 15.76 -11.72
N LEU A 262 11.84 16.37 -10.99
CA LEU A 262 11.76 16.21 -9.54
C LEU A 262 10.95 14.96 -9.20
N VAL A 263 11.47 14.14 -8.29
CA VAL A 263 10.70 13.11 -7.61
C VAL A 263 10.43 13.61 -6.19
N MET A 264 9.16 13.80 -5.84
CA MET A 264 8.73 14.03 -4.47
C MET A 264 8.37 12.69 -3.83
N ASN A 265 9.15 12.27 -2.84
CA ASN A 265 9.00 10.97 -2.17
C ASN A 265 8.48 11.18 -0.75
N ILE A 266 7.21 10.81 -0.51
CA ILE A 266 6.46 11.06 0.72
C ILE A 266 6.29 9.73 1.48
N MET A 267 6.71 9.70 2.75
CA MET A 267 6.60 8.53 3.63
C MET A 267 5.37 8.59 4.56
N GLY A 268 4.83 9.78 4.84
CA GLY A 268 3.58 9.99 5.58
C GLY A 268 2.39 10.26 4.66
N ASN A 269 1.36 10.93 5.17
CA ASN A 269 0.12 11.18 4.43
C ASN A 269 0.26 12.29 3.38
N LEU A 270 -0.64 12.27 2.39
CA LEU A 270 -0.83 13.34 1.42
C LEU A 270 -2.13 14.08 1.75
N VAL A 271 -2.01 15.30 2.29
CA VAL A 271 -3.16 16.13 2.68
C VAL A 271 -3.12 17.44 1.91
N GLN A 272 -4.13 17.67 1.09
CA GLN A 272 -4.30 18.86 0.26
C GLN A 272 -5.75 19.35 0.37
N GLN A 273 -5.91 20.53 0.96
CA GLN A 273 -7.18 21.21 1.21
C GLN A 273 -7.20 22.53 0.43
N GLY A 274 -7.94 22.58 -0.68
CA GLY A 274 -8.04 23.80 -1.52
C GLY A 274 -6.74 24.27 -2.19
N GLY A 275 -5.71 23.41 -2.25
CA GLY A 275 -4.42 23.66 -2.91
C GLY A 275 -4.28 22.97 -4.27
N ALA A 276 -3.10 23.04 -4.91
CA ALA A 276 -2.79 22.24 -6.10
C ALA A 276 -1.34 21.76 -6.13
N ILE A 277 -1.11 20.54 -6.63
CA ILE A 277 0.21 20.05 -7.00
C ILE A 277 0.28 20.02 -8.52
N ARG A 278 1.21 20.79 -9.09
CA ARG A 278 1.33 20.99 -10.54
C ARG A 278 2.80 21.00 -10.97
N GLU A 279 3.00 21.03 -12.26
CA GLU A 279 4.25 21.47 -12.87
C GLU A 279 3.97 22.53 -13.91
N SER A 280 4.92 23.42 -14.14
CA SER A 280 4.86 24.45 -15.18
C SER A 280 6.00 24.30 -16.19
N ASN A 281 6.50 23.07 -16.35
CA ASN A 281 7.60 22.76 -17.23
C ASN A 281 7.14 22.78 -18.70
N ILE A 282 7.96 23.37 -19.57
CA ILE A 282 7.73 23.48 -21.02
C ILE A 282 8.41 22.36 -21.83
N SER A 283 9.25 21.51 -21.21
CA SER A 283 10.10 20.53 -21.89
C SER A 283 9.54 19.10 -21.95
N GLY A 284 8.32 18.87 -21.46
CA GLY A 284 7.69 17.54 -21.44
C GLY A 284 8.26 16.55 -20.42
N VAL A 285 9.22 16.98 -19.58
CA VAL A 285 9.72 16.18 -18.46
C VAL A 285 8.72 16.23 -17.31
N ARG A 286 8.17 15.06 -16.95
CA ARG A 286 7.12 14.91 -15.93
C ARG A 286 7.69 14.71 -14.54
N ALA A 287 7.29 15.55 -13.59
CA ALA A 287 7.53 15.35 -12.17
C ALA A 287 6.75 14.13 -11.64
N GLN A 288 7.23 13.56 -10.54
CA GLN A 288 6.62 12.41 -9.91
C GLN A 288 6.33 12.67 -8.43
N VAL A 289 5.12 12.35 -7.98
CA VAL A 289 4.77 12.18 -6.57
C VAL A 289 4.78 10.69 -6.27
N ARG A 290 5.63 10.25 -5.33
CA ARG A 290 5.76 8.85 -4.90
C ARG A 290 5.32 8.73 -3.44
N LEU A 291 4.33 7.87 -3.20
CA LEU A 291 3.86 7.51 -1.87
C LEU A 291 4.45 6.14 -1.50
N ALA A 292 5.44 6.16 -0.60
CA ALA A 292 6.24 4.98 -0.24
C ALA A 292 6.43 4.84 1.27
N GLY A 293 5.37 5.10 2.03
CA GLY A 293 5.36 4.98 3.48
C GLY A 293 5.57 3.55 3.98
N MET A 294 5.78 3.42 5.29
CA MET A 294 5.91 2.12 5.99
C MET A 294 4.63 1.71 6.75
N ILE A 295 3.63 2.58 6.72
CA ILE A 295 2.29 2.41 7.28
C ILE A 295 1.27 2.74 6.19
N GLN A 296 0.00 2.37 6.36
CA GLN A 296 -1.05 2.78 5.43
C GLN A 296 -1.06 4.31 5.31
N GLN A 297 -1.01 4.84 4.08
CA GLN A 297 -0.98 6.27 3.82
C GLN A 297 -2.40 6.78 3.49
N GLU A 298 -2.83 7.83 4.16
CA GLU A 298 -4.04 8.56 3.83
C GLU A 298 -3.77 9.53 2.68
N ILE A 299 -4.74 9.61 1.76
CA ILE A 299 -4.74 10.53 0.63
C ILE A 299 -6.03 11.34 0.67
N SER A 300 -5.88 12.63 0.92
CA SER A 300 -6.94 13.64 0.83
C SER A 300 -6.48 14.72 -0.13
N ALA A 301 -6.85 14.64 -1.41
CA ALA A 301 -6.37 15.54 -2.45
C ALA A 301 -7.52 16.21 -3.23
N ASP A 302 -8.15 17.22 -2.63
CA ASP A 302 -9.40 17.83 -3.10
C ASP A 302 -9.36 18.33 -4.55
N SER A 303 -8.21 18.88 -4.98
CA SER A 303 -8.06 19.42 -6.33
C SER A 303 -7.36 18.46 -7.29
N GLY A 304 -7.07 17.23 -6.84
CA GLY A 304 -6.26 16.26 -7.57
C GLY A 304 -4.81 16.69 -7.82
N LEU A 305 -4.15 15.91 -8.67
CA LEU A 305 -2.81 16.16 -9.19
C LEU A 305 -2.90 16.72 -10.62
N GLY A 306 -2.06 17.72 -10.91
CA GLY A 306 -2.03 18.39 -12.20
C GLY A 306 -1.67 17.48 -13.39
N ASP A 307 -1.91 17.98 -14.59
CA ASP A 307 -1.95 17.23 -15.86
C ASP A 307 -0.65 16.56 -16.29
N SER A 308 0.47 16.88 -15.64
CA SER A 308 1.77 16.30 -15.94
C SER A 308 2.48 15.77 -14.69
N ILE A 309 1.72 15.48 -13.62
CA ILE A 309 2.24 14.88 -12.39
C ILE A 309 1.97 13.37 -12.39
N GLN A 310 3.02 12.58 -12.50
CA GLN A 310 2.92 11.14 -12.33
C GLN A 310 2.76 10.79 -10.85
N LEU A 311 1.73 10.02 -10.51
CA LEU A 311 1.58 9.39 -9.20
C LEU A 311 2.23 8.01 -9.20
N CYS A 312 3.05 7.71 -8.21
CA CYS A 312 3.65 6.40 -7.99
C CYS A 312 3.21 5.87 -6.62
N LEU A 313 2.46 4.78 -6.61
CA LEU A 313 2.02 4.09 -5.41
C LEU A 313 2.98 2.92 -5.13
N ASP A 314 3.88 3.07 -4.16
CA ASP A 314 4.91 2.11 -3.78
C ASP A 314 4.97 1.82 -2.27
N ASN A 315 3.83 1.47 -1.67
CA ASN A 315 3.66 1.15 -0.24
C ASN A 315 2.88 -0.16 -0.08
N ASP A 316 3.49 -1.18 0.53
CA ASP A 316 2.88 -2.50 0.73
C ASP A 316 1.76 -2.50 1.78
N LYS A 317 1.69 -1.48 2.64
CA LYS A 317 0.60 -1.30 3.62
C LYS A 317 -0.66 -0.67 3.03
N GLY A 318 -0.60 -0.25 1.77
CA GLY A 318 -1.73 0.29 1.03
C GLY A 318 -2.05 1.75 1.34
N TYR A 319 -3.20 2.17 0.83
CA TYR A 319 -3.64 3.55 0.80
C TYR A 319 -5.09 3.66 1.24
N LEU A 320 -5.44 4.76 1.89
CA LEU A 320 -6.82 5.11 2.20
C LEU A 320 -7.17 6.43 1.51
N LEU A 321 -8.07 6.38 0.53
CA LEU A 321 -8.68 7.57 -0.06
C LEU A 321 -9.74 8.11 0.90
N VAL A 322 -9.44 9.26 1.53
CA VAL A 322 -10.41 9.99 2.36
C VAL A 322 -11.40 10.74 1.46
N ARG A 323 -10.98 11.08 0.23
CA ARG A 323 -11.76 11.78 -0.78
C ARG A 323 -11.40 11.27 -2.17
N ASP A 324 -12.18 11.67 -3.18
CA ASP A 324 -11.85 11.39 -4.58
C ASP A 324 -10.43 11.83 -4.91
N LEU A 325 -9.67 10.95 -5.55
CA LEU A 325 -8.32 11.23 -6.01
C LEU A 325 -8.33 11.35 -7.53
N ARG A 326 -8.12 12.56 -8.03
CA ARG A 326 -7.99 12.82 -9.47
C ARG A 326 -6.53 12.84 -9.91
N VAL A 327 -6.20 12.01 -10.88
CA VAL A 327 -4.89 11.93 -11.53
C VAL A 327 -5.07 12.15 -13.03
N ASN A 328 -4.55 13.27 -13.54
CA ASN A 328 -4.72 13.63 -14.96
C ASN A 328 -3.58 13.09 -15.85
N ASP A 329 -2.37 12.86 -15.31
CA ASP A 329 -1.22 12.34 -16.08
C ASP A 329 -1.09 10.81 -16.06
N SER A 330 -0.52 10.22 -15.01
CA SER A 330 -0.27 8.79 -15.00
C SER A 330 -0.16 8.28 -13.60
N ILE A 331 -0.59 7.03 -13.41
CA ILE A 331 -0.46 6.34 -12.13
C ILE A 331 0.34 5.05 -12.35
N PHE A 332 1.40 4.90 -11.56
CA PHE A 332 2.18 3.68 -11.49
C PHE A 332 1.92 2.99 -10.16
N PHE A 333 1.19 1.89 -10.22
CA PHE A 333 0.91 1.06 -9.07
C PHE A 333 1.97 -0.02 -8.96
N ARG A 334 2.91 0.15 -8.01
CA ARG A 334 3.99 -0.80 -7.75
C ARG A 334 3.65 -1.75 -6.61
N LYS A 335 3.01 -1.25 -5.55
CA LYS A 335 2.70 -2.00 -4.33
C LYS A 335 1.44 -1.45 -3.66
N GLY A 336 0.73 -2.34 -2.96
CA GLY A 336 -0.37 -2.00 -2.06
C GLY A 336 -1.73 -1.94 -2.73
N VAL A 337 -2.75 -1.80 -1.90
CA VAL A 337 -4.15 -1.70 -2.31
C VAL A 337 -4.67 -0.30 -2.01
N VAL A 338 -5.40 0.31 -2.95
CA VAL A 338 -6.13 1.57 -2.69
C VAL A 338 -7.50 1.24 -2.12
N HIS A 339 -7.68 1.48 -0.83
CA HIS A 339 -8.99 1.51 -0.18
C HIS A 339 -9.53 2.94 -0.18
N GLY A 340 -10.78 3.09 0.23
CA GLY A 340 -11.38 4.40 0.37
C GLY A 340 -12.57 4.41 1.29
N GLU A 341 -12.89 5.59 1.81
CA GLU A 341 -14.12 5.84 2.55
C GLU A 341 -15.34 5.73 1.64
N SER A 342 -16.53 5.61 2.24
CA SER A 342 -17.78 5.48 1.49
C SER A 342 -17.95 6.63 0.48
N GLY A 343 -18.03 6.29 -0.80
CA GLY A 343 -18.22 7.23 -1.90
C GLY A 343 -16.93 7.79 -2.52
N SER A 344 -15.75 7.48 -1.97
CA SER A 344 -14.48 7.88 -2.57
C SER A 344 -14.15 7.07 -3.84
N MET A 345 -13.55 7.73 -4.82
CA MET A 345 -13.23 7.16 -6.13
C MET A 345 -11.86 7.60 -6.65
N LEU A 346 -11.19 6.71 -7.40
CA LEU A 346 -10.00 7.04 -8.17
C LEU A 346 -10.40 7.53 -9.57
N TRP A 347 -10.10 8.79 -9.88
CA TRP A 347 -10.39 9.42 -11.17
C TRP A 347 -9.14 9.53 -12.05
N LEU A 348 -9.25 9.05 -13.27
CA LEU A 348 -8.21 9.03 -14.28
C LEU A 348 -8.62 9.92 -15.47
N GLY A 349 -7.90 11.01 -15.70
CA GLY A 349 -8.21 11.98 -16.76
C GLY A 349 -8.03 11.41 -18.18
N HIS A 350 -8.44 12.16 -19.22
CA HIS A 350 -8.50 11.69 -20.62
C HIS A 350 -7.20 11.06 -21.15
N GLN A 351 -6.08 11.75 -20.96
CA GLN A 351 -4.76 11.32 -21.44
C GLN A 351 -4.03 10.40 -20.44
N SER A 352 -4.69 10.07 -19.33
CA SER A 352 -4.02 9.31 -18.29
C SER A 352 -3.84 7.84 -18.63
N PHE A 353 -2.72 7.27 -18.20
CA PHE A 353 -2.50 5.84 -18.27
C PHE A 353 -2.21 5.24 -16.90
N PHE A 354 -2.56 3.96 -16.79
CA PHE A 354 -2.37 3.16 -15.60
C PHE A 354 -1.34 2.07 -15.87
N ARG A 355 -0.38 1.89 -14.97
CA ARG A 355 0.61 0.81 -15.03
C ARG A 355 0.58 0.01 -13.73
N ASN A 356 0.45 -1.31 -13.84
CA ASN A 356 0.70 -2.27 -12.77
C ASN A 356 1.24 -3.58 -13.35
N ASP A 357 1.80 -4.43 -12.49
CA ASP A 357 1.91 -5.85 -12.78
C ASP A 357 0.53 -6.49 -12.65
N SER A 358 -0.03 -6.99 -13.75
CA SER A 358 -1.36 -7.62 -13.76
C SER A 358 -1.40 -9.01 -13.11
N LEU A 359 -0.24 -9.57 -12.76
CA LEU A 359 -0.14 -10.84 -12.04
C LEU A 359 0.02 -10.66 -10.53
N ASP A 360 0.37 -9.45 -10.08
CA ASP A 360 0.50 -9.15 -8.66
C ASP A 360 -0.88 -8.93 -8.02
N ARG A 361 -1.32 -9.94 -7.26
CA ARG A 361 -2.62 -9.93 -6.57
C ARG A 361 -2.70 -8.89 -5.45
N THR A 362 -1.59 -8.27 -5.07
CA THR A 362 -1.53 -7.26 -4.00
C THR A 362 -1.61 -5.82 -4.51
N VAL A 363 -1.78 -5.62 -5.83
CA VAL A 363 -1.72 -4.29 -6.47
C VAL A 363 -3.01 -4.01 -7.24
N TYR A 364 -3.98 -3.39 -6.57
CA TYR A 364 -5.29 -3.07 -7.16
C TYR A 364 -6.02 -1.94 -6.41
N ALA A 365 -7.04 -1.38 -7.04
CA ALA A 365 -7.98 -0.43 -6.43
C ALA A 365 -9.20 -1.19 -5.88
N ALA A 366 -9.39 -1.12 -4.56
CA ALA A 366 -10.56 -1.60 -3.83
C ALA A 366 -11.65 -0.50 -3.70
N VAL A 367 -11.64 0.44 -4.63
CA VAL A 367 -12.57 1.56 -4.78
C VAL A 367 -13.01 1.63 -6.24
N PRO A 368 -14.14 2.30 -6.56
CA PRO A 368 -14.47 2.61 -7.94
C PRO A 368 -13.31 3.31 -8.65
N VAL A 369 -13.08 2.96 -9.90
CA VAL A 369 -12.11 3.61 -10.77
C VAL A 369 -12.85 4.21 -11.96
N ARG A 370 -12.78 5.53 -12.08
CA ARG A 370 -13.32 6.27 -13.22
C ARG A 370 -12.22 6.64 -14.20
N LYS A 371 -12.47 6.45 -15.48
CA LYS A 371 -11.59 6.82 -16.59
C LYS A 371 -12.37 7.60 -17.63
N GLU A 372 -11.84 8.75 -18.02
CA GLU A 372 -12.34 9.53 -19.16
C GLU A 372 -11.65 9.06 -20.46
N LEU A 373 -12.43 8.77 -21.51
CA LEU A 373 -11.95 8.28 -22.81
C LEU A 373 -12.45 9.20 -23.94
N ASP A 374 -11.52 9.93 -24.59
CA ASP A 374 -11.87 10.89 -25.67
C ASP A 374 -12.42 10.22 -26.93
N GLN A 375 -11.98 9.00 -27.22
CA GLN A 375 -12.28 8.24 -28.43
C GLN A 375 -12.49 6.77 -28.06
N PRO A 376 -13.19 5.98 -28.90
CA PRO A 376 -13.28 4.53 -28.74
C PRO A 376 -11.90 3.91 -28.53
N GLY A 377 -11.64 3.47 -27.30
CA GLY A 377 -10.29 3.15 -26.86
C GLY A 377 -10.19 1.82 -26.12
N TYR A 378 -8.98 1.49 -25.68
CA TYR A 378 -8.73 0.38 -24.78
C TYR A 378 -8.28 0.90 -23.42
N PHE A 379 -8.92 0.44 -22.36
CA PHE A 379 -8.45 0.70 -21.00
C PHE A 379 -8.67 -0.51 -20.11
N ARG A 380 -7.67 -0.82 -19.27
CA ARG A 380 -7.69 -1.90 -18.28
C ARG A 380 -7.84 -1.31 -16.88
N PHE A 381 -8.99 -1.54 -16.27
CA PHE A 381 -9.31 -1.10 -14.91
C PHE A 381 -8.70 -2.07 -13.88
N PRO A 382 -7.79 -1.60 -13.02
CA PRO A 382 -7.08 -2.41 -12.04
C PRO A 382 -7.87 -2.60 -10.76
N VAL A 383 -9.14 -2.97 -10.88
CA VAL A 383 -10.04 -3.11 -9.73
C VAL A 383 -9.86 -4.47 -9.04
N GLY A 384 -10.28 -4.55 -7.78
CA GLY A 384 -10.25 -5.78 -7.00
C GLY A 384 -10.93 -5.64 -5.64
N GLY A 385 -10.93 -6.70 -4.86
CA GLY A 385 -11.59 -6.75 -3.55
C GLY A 385 -11.24 -8.02 -2.80
N GLU A 386 -11.31 -7.99 -1.46
CA GLU A 386 -11.06 -9.15 -0.60
C GLU A 386 -9.73 -9.89 -0.89
N GLY A 387 -8.66 -9.13 -1.14
CA GLY A 387 -7.33 -9.67 -1.43
C GLY A 387 -7.16 -10.21 -2.86
N GLN A 388 -8.11 -9.92 -3.76
CA GLN A 388 -8.08 -10.41 -5.14
C GLN A 388 -8.07 -9.24 -6.13
N LEU A 389 -6.96 -9.08 -6.88
CA LEU A 389 -6.95 -8.30 -8.12
C LEU A 389 -7.83 -9.01 -9.16
N ARG A 390 -8.81 -8.28 -9.70
CA ARG A 390 -9.72 -8.76 -10.74
C ARG A 390 -10.01 -7.65 -11.71
N TRP A 391 -9.05 -7.44 -12.60
CA TRP A 391 -9.18 -6.37 -13.58
C TRP A 391 -10.26 -6.69 -14.61
N LEU A 392 -10.87 -5.63 -15.12
CA LEU A 392 -11.78 -5.63 -16.27
C LEU A 392 -11.16 -4.70 -17.31
N ALA A 393 -11.17 -5.08 -18.58
CA ALA A 393 -10.80 -4.16 -19.65
C ALA A 393 -11.97 -3.92 -20.60
N LEU A 394 -12.05 -2.70 -21.11
CA LEU A 394 -12.99 -2.33 -22.16
C LEU A 394 -12.20 -1.98 -23.42
N LYS A 395 -12.67 -2.47 -24.55
CA LYS A 395 -12.25 -2.05 -25.89
C LYS A 395 -13.40 -1.30 -26.55
N GLN A 396 -13.08 -0.32 -27.39
CA GLN A 396 -14.05 0.49 -28.14
C GLN A 396 -15.04 1.29 -27.26
N ALA A 397 -14.77 1.44 -25.97
CA ALA A 397 -15.55 2.31 -25.10
C ALA A 397 -15.10 3.78 -25.22
N SER A 398 -16.01 4.72 -25.01
CA SER A 398 -15.78 6.16 -25.03
C SER A 398 -16.48 6.85 -23.86
N GLY A 399 -16.13 8.11 -23.59
CA GLY A 399 -16.71 8.91 -22.53
C GLY A 399 -16.22 8.53 -21.13
N ALA A 400 -17.03 8.88 -20.13
CA ALA A 400 -16.72 8.65 -18.73
C ALA A 400 -17.17 7.25 -18.29
N ILE A 401 -16.21 6.37 -18.00
CA ILE A 401 -16.50 5.01 -17.55
C ILE A 401 -16.03 4.81 -16.12
N THR A 402 -16.90 4.30 -15.26
CA THR A 402 -16.58 3.91 -13.88
C THR A 402 -16.71 2.41 -13.72
N VAL A 403 -15.71 1.76 -13.14
CA VAL A 403 -15.69 0.31 -12.88
C VAL A 403 -15.47 0.04 -11.40
N SER A 404 -16.23 -0.91 -10.85
CA SER A 404 -16.01 -1.48 -9.53
C SER A 404 -16.04 -3.01 -9.59
N TYR A 405 -15.37 -3.65 -8.65
CA TYR A 405 -15.37 -5.11 -8.48
C TYR A 405 -16.11 -5.50 -7.20
N MET A 406 -16.88 -6.58 -7.25
CA MET A 406 -17.59 -7.14 -6.11
C MET A 406 -17.28 -8.62 -5.98
N ARG A 407 -16.81 -9.03 -4.79
CA ARG A 407 -16.59 -10.42 -4.41
C ARG A 407 -17.87 -11.07 -3.88
N ARG A 408 -18.90 -11.14 -4.73
CA ARG A 408 -20.23 -11.63 -4.35
C ARG A 408 -20.91 -12.35 -5.50
N SER A 409 -21.92 -13.14 -5.18
CA SER A 409 -22.72 -13.87 -6.16
C SER A 409 -23.59 -12.91 -6.99
N PRO A 410 -23.49 -12.91 -8.34
CA PRO A 410 -24.39 -12.16 -9.23
C PRO A 410 -25.85 -12.61 -9.15
N TYR A 411 -26.14 -13.81 -8.61
CA TYR A 411 -27.51 -14.27 -8.37
C TYR A 411 -28.26 -13.42 -7.33
N LEU A 412 -27.54 -12.63 -6.52
CA LEU A 412 -28.13 -11.65 -5.60
C LEU A 412 -28.76 -10.46 -6.35
N LEU A 413 -28.30 -10.18 -7.58
CA LEU A 413 -28.86 -9.12 -8.42
C LEU A 413 -30.04 -9.63 -9.25
N GLN A 414 -29.89 -10.82 -9.84
CA GLN A 414 -30.91 -11.45 -10.67
C GLN A 414 -30.67 -12.97 -10.76
N GLN A 415 -31.73 -13.76 -10.62
CA GLN A 415 -31.66 -15.22 -10.65
C GLN A 415 -31.84 -15.82 -12.05
N MET A 416 -32.56 -15.11 -12.92
CA MET A 416 -32.83 -15.56 -14.28
C MET A 416 -31.58 -15.47 -15.15
N VAL A 417 -31.30 -16.55 -15.88
CA VAL A 417 -30.18 -16.66 -16.82
C VAL A 417 -30.74 -17.00 -18.21
N SER A 418 -30.18 -16.40 -19.26
CA SER A 418 -30.61 -16.66 -20.64
C SER A 418 -30.35 -18.11 -21.06
N PRO A 419 -31.13 -18.70 -21.99
CA PRO A 419 -30.99 -20.10 -22.41
C PRO A 419 -29.63 -20.48 -23.03
N ALA A 420 -28.83 -19.49 -23.43
CA ALA A 420 -27.48 -19.69 -23.99
C ALA A 420 -26.40 -19.93 -22.92
N LEU A 421 -26.74 -19.69 -21.64
CA LEU A 421 -25.86 -19.90 -20.51
C LEU A 421 -26.42 -21.02 -19.63
N ASP A 422 -25.54 -21.89 -19.14
CA ASP A 422 -25.89 -22.92 -18.16
C ASP A 422 -25.89 -22.34 -16.73
N HIS A 423 -24.83 -21.60 -16.39
CA HIS A 423 -24.73 -20.93 -15.10
C HIS A 423 -23.75 -19.75 -15.12
N LEU A 424 -23.95 -18.83 -14.17
CA LEU A 424 -23.03 -17.74 -13.85
C LEU A 424 -22.03 -18.15 -12.77
N SER A 425 -20.93 -17.39 -12.69
CA SER A 425 -20.10 -17.33 -11.50
C SER A 425 -20.93 -17.01 -10.26
N GLN A 426 -20.61 -17.62 -9.13
CA GLN A 426 -21.20 -17.31 -7.83
C GLN A 426 -20.25 -16.48 -6.95
N LEU A 427 -19.06 -16.15 -7.46
CA LEU A 427 -17.99 -15.59 -6.64
C LEU A 427 -17.77 -14.10 -6.88
N GLU A 428 -18.09 -13.61 -8.07
CA GLU A 428 -17.74 -12.25 -8.45
C GLU A 428 -18.60 -11.67 -9.57
N TYR A 429 -18.69 -10.34 -9.56
CA TYR A 429 -19.17 -9.54 -10.68
C TYR A 429 -18.50 -8.16 -10.66
N TRP A 430 -18.61 -7.46 -11.78
CA TRP A 430 -18.17 -6.07 -11.95
C TRP A 430 -19.40 -5.19 -12.19
N SER A 431 -19.37 -3.97 -11.69
CA SER A 431 -20.29 -2.91 -12.13
C SER A 431 -19.54 -1.97 -13.06
N VAL A 432 -20.13 -1.67 -14.21
CA VAL A 432 -19.60 -0.74 -15.20
C VAL A 432 -20.65 0.34 -15.45
N THR A 433 -20.35 1.58 -15.12
CA THR A 433 -21.25 2.72 -15.35
C THR A 433 -20.64 3.62 -16.41
N GLY A 434 -21.40 3.89 -17.47
CA GLY A 434 -20.97 4.79 -18.54
C GLY A 434 -21.66 4.49 -19.87
N ASP A 435 -21.18 5.13 -20.93
CA ASP A 435 -21.60 4.84 -22.30
C ASP A 435 -20.85 3.60 -22.82
N LEU A 436 -21.58 2.51 -23.09
CA LEU A 436 -21.01 1.22 -23.47
C LEU A 436 -21.44 0.79 -24.89
N HIS A 437 -21.90 1.71 -25.74
CA HIS A 437 -22.30 1.39 -27.11
C HIS A 437 -21.14 0.70 -27.85
N HIS A 438 -21.39 -0.53 -28.31
CA HIS A 438 -20.43 -1.40 -29.00
C HIS A 438 -19.14 -1.72 -28.21
N ALA A 439 -19.09 -1.46 -26.91
CA ALA A 439 -17.92 -1.79 -26.11
C ALA A 439 -17.74 -3.32 -26.04
N VAL A 440 -16.48 -3.77 -26.09
CA VAL A 440 -16.13 -5.19 -25.88
C VAL A 440 -15.50 -5.34 -24.51
N CYS A 441 -16.13 -6.15 -23.66
CA CYS A 441 -15.63 -6.45 -22.32
C CYS A 441 -14.61 -7.59 -22.34
N VAL A 442 -13.53 -7.42 -21.56
CA VAL A 442 -12.54 -8.46 -21.26
C VAL A 442 -12.50 -8.66 -19.75
N LEU A 443 -12.85 -9.86 -19.29
CA LEU A 443 -12.84 -10.23 -17.88
C LEU A 443 -11.64 -11.10 -17.56
N SER A 444 -10.96 -10.81 -16.46
CA SER A 444 -9.90 -11.66 -15.92
C SER A 444 -10.45 -12.80 -15.08
N HIS A 445 -9.75 -13.94 -15.05
CA HIS A 445 -10.03 -15.04 -14.14
C HIS A 445 -8.71 -15.58 -13.53
N ALA A 446 -8.78 -16.10 -12.30
CA ALA A 446 -7.69 -16.86 -11.70
C ALA A 446 -8.16 -17.84 -10.62
N GLU A 447 -7.66 -19.08 -10.65
CA GLU A 447 -7.92 -20.11 -9.65
C GLU A 447 -7.20 -19.84 -8.30
N PRO A 448 -7.79 -20.27 -7.17
CA PRO A 448 -9.18 -20.74 -7.04
C PRO A 448 -10.20 -19.59 -6.99
N ALA A 449 -9.72 -18.34 -6.94
CA ALA A 449 -10.58 -17.21 -6.60
C ALA A 449 -11.67 -16.94 -7.65
N SER A 450 -11.50 -17.17 -8.94
CA SER A 450 -12.62 -17.04 -9.90
C SER A 450 -13.50 -18.29 -10.00
N GLY A 451 -13.26 -19.31 -9.17
CA GLY A 451 -13.79 -20.65 -9.36
C GLY A 451 -12.87 -21.48 -10.24
N GLY A 452 -13.28 -22.71 -10.56
CA GLY A 452 -12.52 -23.60 -11.43
C GLY A 452 -12.84 -23.34 -12.89
N ILE A 453 -11.82 -23.17 -13.73
CA ILE A 453 -12.00 -23.13 -15.19
C ILE A 453 -11.53 -24.48 -15.72
N THR A 454 -12.47 -25.31 -16.17
CA THR A 454 -12.15 -26.64 -16.71
C THR A 454 -12.15 -26.67 -18.23
N ASP A 455 -12.83 -25.72 -18.88
CA ASP A 455 -12.91 -25.61 -20.33
C ASP A 455 -13.01 -24.13 -20.77
N ALA A 456 -11.91 -23.63 -21.34
CA ALA A 456 -11.85 -22.27 -21.87
C ALA A 456 -12.85 -22.03 -23.03
N ALA A 457 -13.22 -23.07 -23.80
CA ALA A 457 -14.17 -22.93 -24.90
C ALA A 457 -15.62 -22.77 -24.42
N ALA A 458 -15.95 -23.31 -23.25
CA ALA A 458 -17.26 -23.13 -22.60
C ALA A 458 -17.37 -21.84 -21.79
N LEU A 459 -16.24 -21.18 -21.46
CA LEU A 459 -16.22 -19.94 -20.68
C LEU A 459 -16.89 -18.81 -21.48
N ARG A 460 -17.64 -17.95 -20.81
CA ARG A 460 -18.36 -16.80 -21.38
C ARG A 460 -18.17 -15.55 -20.52
N THR A 461 -18.25 -14.39 -21.15
CA THR A 461 -18.68 -13.18 -20.43
C THR A 461 -20.21 -13.18 -20.34
N SER A 462 -20.77 -12.56 -19.31
CA SER A 462 -22.21 -12.31 -19.20
C SER A 462 -22.46 -10.90 -18.69
N TRP A 463 -23.59 -10.32 -19.07
CA TRP A 463 -24.02 -9.01 -18.63
C TRP A 463 -25.51 -9.02 -18.23
N LEU A 464 -25.90 -8.17 -17.29
CA LEU A 464 -27.26 -8.10 -16.78
C LEU A 464 -28.13 -7.16 -17.64
N ALA A 465 -29.13 -7.72 -18.30
CA ALA A 465 -30.23 -6.98 -18.94
C ALA A 465 -31.43 -6.87 -17.99
N PRO A 466 -32.43 -6.02 -18.29
CA PRO A 466 -33.69 -6.02 -17.54
C PRO A 466 -34.32 -7.42 -17.53
N GLY A 467 -34.30 -8.06 -16.35
CA GLY A 467 -34.95 -9.34 -16.11
C GLY A 467 -34.11 -10.60 -16.27
N ALA A 468 -32.91 -10.57 -16.88
CA ALA A 468 -32.07 -11.77 -17.01
C ALA A 468 -30.58 -11.46 -17.29
N TRP A 469 -29.71 -12.39 -16.91
CA TRP A 469 -28.31 -12.41 -17.34
C TRP A 469 -28.19 -12.96 -18.76
N MET A 470 -27.62 -12.16 -19.65
CA MET A 470 -27.49 -12.45 -21.07
C MET A 470 -26.10 -13.03 -21.38
N ASP A 471 -26.04 -13.91 -22.38
CA ASP A 471 -24.75 -14.39 -22.91
C ASP A 471 -24.00 -13.23 -23.58
N GLY A 472 -22.82 -12.92 -23.05
CA GLY A 472 -21.88 -11.95 -23.63
C GLY A 472 -20.92 -12.60 -24.62
N GLY A 473 -20.96 -13.92 -24.78
CA GLY A 473 -20.15 -14.67 -25.73
C GLY A 473 -18.71 -14.91 -25.27
N ASN A 474 -17.92 -15.48 -26.18
CA ASN A 474 -16.48 -15.69 -26.04
C ASN A 474 -15.83 -15.61 -27.42
N SER A 475 -15.22 -14.47 -27.73
CA SER A 475 -14.49 -14.25 -28.99
C SER A 475 -13.02 -14.66 -28.89
N ALA A 476 -12.44 -14.66 -27.69
CA ALA A 476 -11.08 -15.08 -27.43
C ALA A 476 -10.82 -15.36 -25.95
N THR A 477 -9.94 -16.31 -25.67
CA THR A 477 -9.36 -16.54 -24.34
C THR A 477 -7.85 -16.39 -24.35
N THR A 478 -7.26 -15.98 -23.23
CA THR A 478 -5.79 -15.95 -23.04
C THR A 478 -5.39 -16.72 -21.79
N GLY A 479 -4.10 -17.04 -21.65
CA GLY A 479 -3.56 -17.69 -20.46
C GLY A 479 -3.79 -19.21 -20.46
N ASN A 480 -4.07 -19.76 -19.28
CA ASN A 480 -4.34 -21.17 -19.05
C ASN A 480 -5.58 -21.33 -18.14
N LEU A 481 -5.92 -22.56 -17.79
CA LEU A 481 -7.06 -22.84 -16.90
C LEU A 481 -6.93 -22.21 -15.51
N GLN A 482 -5.71 -22.02 -15.00
CA GLN A 482 -5.48 -21.41 -13.69
C GLN A 482 -5.54 -19.90 -13.71
N SER A 483 -5.22 -19.23 -14.81
CA SER A 483 -5.28 -17.78 -14.91
C SER A 483 -5.28 -17.32 -16.35
N GLY A 484 -6.13 -16.34 -16.64
CA GLY A 484 -6.34 -15.91 -18.01
C GLY A 484 -7.40 -14.84 -18.13
N THR A 485 -7.94 -14.73 -19.33
CA THR A 485 -8.96 -13.74 -19.68
C THR A 485 -9.97 -14.32 -20.64
N VAL A 486 -11.21 -13.87 -20.59
CA VAL A 486 -12.21 -14.10 -21.63
C VAL A 486 -12.64 -12.76 -22.23
N THR A 487 -12.61 -12.67 -23.56
CA THR A 487 -13.10 -11.51 -24.32
C THR A 487 -14.50 -11.83 -24.82
N GLY A 488 -15.47 -10.97 -24.50
CA GLY A 488 -16.84 -11.11 -25.00
C GLY A 488 -17.00 -10.74 -26.47
N LEU A 489 -18.24 -10.79 -26.94
CA LEU A 489 -18.70 -10.12 -28.16
C LEU A 489 -18.99 -8.63 -27.87
N PRO A 490 -19.11 -7.77 -28.90
CA PRO A 490 -19.57 -6.39 -28.72
C PRO A 490 -20.91 -6.35 -27.99
N LEU A 491 -21.01 -5.48 -26.98
CA LEU A 491 -22.26 -5.24 -26.27
C LEU A 491 -23.29 -4.62 -27.22
N PRO A 492 -24.60 -4.89 -27.00
CA PRO A 492 -25.65 -4.16 -27.70
C PRO A 492 -25.59 -2.68 -27.34
N ASP A 493 -26.37 -1.87 -28.04
CA ASP A 493 -26.51 -0.45 -27.73
C ASP A 493 -27.18 -0.26 -26.36
N LEU A 494 -26.33 -0.13 -25.34
CA LEU A 494 -26.72 0.10 -23.96
C LEU A 494 -26.56 1.60 -23.68
N PRO A 495 -27.67 2.31 -23.36
CA PRO A 495 -27.60 3.72 -23.02
C PRO A 495 -26.73 3.93 -21.77
N ALA A 496 -26.33 5.18 -21.51
CA ALA A 496 -25.52 5.51 -20.34
C ALA A 496 -26.22 5.07 -19.04
N GLN A 497 -25.78 3.93 -18.50
CA GLN A 497 -26.37 3.30 -17.32
C GLN A 497 -25.32 2.42 -16.61
N THR A 498 -25.69 1.88 -15.45
CA THR A 498 -24.87 0.86 -14.78
C THR A 498 -25.23 -0.52 -15.32
N VAL A 499 -24.23 -1.21 -15.85
CA VAL A 499 -24.31 -2.58 -16.36
C VAL A 499 -23.47 -3.47 -15.45
N TYR A 500 -24.04 -4.60 -15.04
CA TYR A 500 -23.32 -5.60 -14.27
C TYR A 500 -22.79 -6.69 -15.19
N MET A 501 -21.55 -7.13 -14.96
CA MET A 501 -20.88 -8.13 -15.79
C MET A 501 -20.29 -9.23 -14.91
N THR A 502 -20.26 -10.47 -15.39
CA THR A 502 -19.68 -11.60 -14.66
C THR A 502 -19.14 -12.67 -15.62
N LEU A 503 -18.40 -13.64 -15.08
CA LEU A 503 -18.01 -14.86 -15.80
C LEU A 503 -19.20 -15.83 -15.81
N ALA A 504 -19.35 -16.59 -16.89
CA ALA A 504 -20.39 -17.61 -17.03
C ALA A 504 -19.89 -18.84 -17.80
N SER A 505 -20.68 -19.90 -17.81
CA SER A 505 -20.43 -21.11 -18.60
C SER A 505 -21.62 -21.40 -19.51
N ALA A 506 -21.34 -21.76 -20.76
CA ALA A 506 -22.35 -22.20 -21.72
C ALA A 506 -22.60 -23.71 -21.71
N SER A 507 -21.89 -24.49 -20.88
CA SER A 507 -22.00 -25.95 -20.87
C SER A 507 -22.18 -26.53 -19.47
N PRO A 508 -23.15 -27.44 -19.28
CA PRO A 508 -23.33 -28.12 -18.01
C PRO A 508 -22.05 -28.81 -17.53
N GLY A 509 -21.65 -28.55 -16.30
CA GLY A 509 -20.48 -29.19 -15.67
C GLY A 509 -19.11 -28.67 -16.13
N ALA A 510 -19.04 -27.75 -17.09
CA ALA A 510 -17.81 -27.03 -17.42
C ALA A 510 -17.71 -25.73 -16.61
N ASN A 511 -16.49 -25.40 -16.19
CA ASN A 511 -16.16 -24.20 -15.40
C ASN A 511 -17.01 -24.12 -14.12
N PRO A 512 -16.79 -24.98 -13.12
CA PRO A 512 -17.47 -24.86 -11.83
C PRO A 512 -17.09 -23.52 -11.17
N LEU A 513 -17.91 -22.50 -11.41
CA LEU A 513 -17.78 -21.14 -10.89
C LEU A 513 -18.71 -20.97 -9.68
N PRO A 514 -18.66 -21.83 -8.63
CA PRO A 514 -17.48 -21.94 -7.76
C PRO A 514 -16.89 -23.35 -7.65
N LEU A 515 -15.59 -23.43 -7.36
CA LEU A 515 -14.90 -24.69 -7.07
C LEU A 515 -15.23 -25.13 -5.62
N ARG A 516 -16.45 -25.62 -5.35
CA ARG A 516 -16.76 -26.06 -3.99
C ARG A 516 -16.04 -27.34 -3.62
N ILE A 517 -15.79 -28.24 -4.58
CA ILE A 517 -15.13 -29.53 -4.32
C ILE A 517 -13.69 -29.46 -4.83
N SER A 518 -12.73 -29.26 -3.93
CA SER A 518 -11.30 -29.18 -4.27
C SER A 518 -10.66 -30.53 -4.52
N ASP A 519 -11.13 -31.55 -3.81
CA ASP A 519 -10.60 -32.89 -3.95
C ASP A 519 -11.70 -33.92 -3.76
N GLN A 520 -11.50 -35.09 -4.35
CA GLN A 520 -12.41 -36.21 -4.22
C GLN A 520 -11.73 -37.50 -4.68
N TYR A 521 -11.99 -38.56 -3.94
CA TYR A 521 -11.46 -39.88 -4.22
C TYR A 521 -12.37 -40.99 -3.69
N MET A 522 -12.10 -42.20 -4.16
CA MET A 522 -12.81 -43.42 -3.76
C MET A 522 -11.88 -44.29 -2.92
N PHE A 523 -12.36 -44.76 -1.77
CA PHE A 523 -11.62 -45.72 -0.94
C PHE A 523 -12.53 -46.85 -0.45
N TYR A 524 -11.95 -48.04 -0.22
CA TYR A 524 -12.70 -49.21 0.24
C TYR A 524 -12.44 -49.42 1.73
N ASN A 525 -13.48 -49.40 2.55
CA ASN A 525 -13.40 -49.52 4.00
C ASN A 525 -14.61 -50.30 4.54
N ARG A 526 -14.40 -51.19 5.53
CA ARG A 526 -15.44 -51.99 6.20
C ARG A 526 -16.47 -52.58 5.22
N LEU A 527 -15.96 -53.28 4.20
CA LEU A 527 -16.71 -53.96 3.14
C LEU A 527 -17.45 -53.08 2.13
N ASN A 528 -17.37 -51.74 2.23
CA ASN A 528 -18.05 -50.82 1.32
C ASN A 528 -17.08 -49.84 0.65
N TRP A 529 -17.44 -49.39 -0.55
CA TRP A 529 -16.79 -48.23 -1.16
C TRP A 529 -17.27 -46.95 -0.49
N ASN A 530 -16.37 -46.01 -0.30
CA ASN A 530 -16.63 -44.71 0.27
C ASN A 530 -16.23 -43.66 -0.76
N CYS A 531 -17.13 -42.71 -0.99
CA CYS A 531 -16.87 -41.51 -1.76
C CYS A 531 -16.43 -40.42 -0.79
N ALA A 532 -15.17 -40.00 -0.86
CA ALA A 532 -14.64 -38.87 -0.11
C ALA A 532 -14.54 -37.63 -0.98
N TRP A 533 -14.78 -36.47 -0.38
CA TRP A 533 -14.57 -35.17 -1.03
C TRP A 533 -14.13 -34.12 -0.01
N LYS A 534 -13.44 -33.08 -0.49
CA LYS A 534 -13.03 -31.93 0.29
C LYS A 534 -13.73 -30.69 -0.23
N LEU A 535 -14.30 -29.90 0.69
CA LEU A 535 -14.78 -28.56 0.39
C LEU A 535 -13.74 -27.49 0.78
N GLU A 536 -13.52 -26.51 -0.10
CA GLU A 536 -12.64 -25.36 0.22
C GLU A 536 -13.31 -24.40 1.21
N ASP A 537 -14.60 -24.12 0.99
CA ASP A 537 -15.39 -23.21 1.82
C ASP A 537 -16.64 -23.90 2.37
N ALA A 538 -17.21 -23.32 3.44
CA ALA A 538 -18.50 -23.77 3.98
C ALA A 538 -19.57 -23.61 2.90
N SER A 539 -20.33 -24.67 2.66
CA SER A 539 -21.34 -24.68 1.61
C SER A 539 -22.69 -24.30 2.18
N ASP A 540 -23.39 -23.37 1.54
CA ASP A 540 -24.82 -23.13 1.77
C ASP A 540 -25.70 -24.31 1.30
N ALA A 541 -25.11 -25.42 0.85
CA ALA A 541 -25.84 -26.58 0.41
C ALA A 541 -26.78 -27.09 1.52
N VAL A 542 -28.06 -27.22 1.16
CA VAL A 542 -29.13 -27.77 2.00
C VAL A 542 -29.07 -29.30 2.08
N GLY A 543 -28.11 -29.89 1.36
CA GLY A 543 -27.78 -31.31 1.38
C GLY A 543 -27.08 -31.70 0.08
N GLY A 544 -27.18 -32.97 -0.27
CA GLY A 544 -26.67 -33.48 -1.52
C GLY A 544 -26.96 -34.96 -1.69
N SER A 545 -26.31 -35.55 -2.68
CA SER A 545 -26.41 -36.97 -2.97
C SER A 545 -25.14 -37.54 -3.57
N ILE A 546 -24.86 -38.78 -3.24
CA ILE A 546 -23.92 -39.60 -4.00
C ILE A 546 -24.69 -40.26 -5.13
N GLU A 547 -24.21 -40.09 -6.34
CA GLU A 547 -24.75 -40.73 -7.52
C GLU A 547 -23.72 -41.68 -8.13
N VAL A 548 -24.18 -42.84 -8.61
CA VAL A 548 -23.32 -43.87 -9.22
C VAL A 548 -23.83 -44.30 -10.58
N SER A 549 -22.91 -44.75 -11.43
CA SER A 549 -23.17 -45.23 -12.77
C SER A 549 -22.32 -46.45 -13.07
N SER A 550 -22.87 -47.47 -13.72
CA SER A 550 -22.06 -48.61 -14.21
C SER A 550 -21.23 -48.26 -15.44
N THR A 551 -21.68 -47.28 -16.24
CA THR A 551 -21.07 -46.88 -17.52
C THR A 551 -20.36 -45.53 -17.48
N GLY A 552 -20.65 -44.70 -16.47
CA GLY A 552 -20.15 -43.34 -16.37
C GLY A 552 -21.01 -42.30 -17.08
N VAL A 553 -22.15 -42.71 -17.64
CA VAL A 553 -23.09 -41.86 -18.39
C VAL A 553 -24.38 -41.63 -17.61
N ASN A 554 -25.07 -42.71 -17.24
CA ASN A 554 -26.35 -42.64 -16.53
C ASN A 554 -26.12 -42.82 -15.04
N TYR A 555 -26.22 -41.73 -14.28
CA TYR A 555 -26.04 -41.72 -12.84
C TYR A 555 -27.37 -41.84 -12.11
N GLN A 556 -27.42 -42.71 -11.10
CA GLN A 556 -28.55 -42.83 -10.20
C GLN A 556 -28.11 -42.50 -8.77
N ARG A 557 -29.00 -41.81 -8.03
CA ARG A 557 -28.79 -41.45 -6.64
C ARG A 557 -28.81 -42.70 -5.76
N VAL A 558 -27.77 -42.87 -4.95
CA VAL A 558 -27.61 -44.05 -4.07
C VAL A 558 -27.34 -43.72 -2.61
N ALA A 559 -26.95 -42.49 -2.29
CA ALA A 559 -26.91 -42.01 -0.92
C ALA A 559 -27.24 -40.52 -0.86
N PHE A 560 -27.68 -40.06 0.31
CA PHE A 560 -27.90 -38.66 0.62
C PHE A 560 -26.74 -38.10 1.45
N VAL A 561 -26.40 -36.84 1.22
CA VAL A 561 -25.46 -36.06 2.03
C VAL A 561 -26.28 -35.06 2.83
N GLN A 562 -26.21 -35.13 4.15
CA GLN A 562 -26.99 -34.26 5.03
C GLN A 562 -26.31 -32.91 5.22
N ALA A 563 -27.11 -31.85 5.35
CA ALA A 563 -26.65 -30.52 5.73
C ALA A 563 -26.57 -30.36 7.27
N PRO A 564 -25.80 -29.38 7.79
CA PRO A 564 -24.95 -28.44 7.04
C PRO A 564 -23.64 -29.09 6.56
N ILE A 565 -23.20 -28.73 5.34
CA ILE A 565 -21.93 -29.24 4.79
C ILE A 565 -20.86 -28.17 5.00
N THR A 566 -20.08 -28.32 6.07
CA THR A 566 -19.01 -27.38 6.44
C THR A 566 -17.77 -27.54 5.55
N SER A 567 -16.83 -26.59 5.62
CA SER A 567 -15.51 -26.77 4.97
C SER A 567 -14.77 -27.98 5.55
N GLY A 568 -13.90 -28.60 4.75
CA GLY A 568 -13.11 -29.76 5.16
C GLY A 568 -13.46 -31.07 4.42
N TRP A 569 -13.00 -32.18 4.99
CA TRP A 569 -13.15 -33.52 4.41
C TRP A 569 -14.46 -34.17 4.84
N HIS A 570 -15.13 -34.76 3.87
CA HIS A 570 -16.38 -35.50 4.04
C HIS A 570 -16.27 -36.86 3.35
N SER A 571 -17.02 -37.84 3.84
CA SER A 571 -17.17 -39.11 3.14
C SER A 571 -18.54 -39.74 3.35
N THR A 572 -19.01 -40.44 2.33
CA THR A 572 -20.28 -41.18 2.36
C THR A 572 -20.07 -42.57 1.79
N VAL A 573 -20.66 -43.56 2.44
CA VAL A 573 -20.64 -44.96 2.04
C VAL A 573 -21.54 -45.15 0.80
N ILE A 574 -21.02 -45.84 -0.22
CA ILE A 574 -21.79 -46.34 -1.35
C ILE A 574 -22.46 -47.65 -0.92
N PRO A 575 -23.76 -47.87 -1.22
CA PRO A 575 -24.44 -49.12 -0.91
C PRO A 575 -23.71 -50.35 -1.44
N ALA A 576 -23.67 -51.42 -0.64
CA ALA A 576 -22.98 -52.67 -0.95
C ALA A 576 -23.41 -53.34 -2.27
N SER A 577 -24.58 -53.02 -2.79
CA SER A 577 -25.06 -53.48 -4.10
C SER A 577 -24.24 -52.95 -5.28
N TRP A 578 -23.37 -51.96 -5.05
CA TRP A 578 -22.47 -51.42 -6.06
C TRP A 578 -21.04 -51.84 -5.78
N GLU A 579 -20.61 -52.90 -6.48
CA GLU A 579 -19.26 -53.43 -6.35
C GLU A 579 -18.25 -52.79 -7.31
N TYR A 580 -18.72 -52.16 -8.39
CA TYR A 580 -17.92 -51.40 -9.35
C TYR A 580 -18.75 -50.38 -10.14
N GLY A 581 -18.08 -49.37 -10.69
CA GLY A 581 -18.70 -48.33 -11.52
C GLY A 581 -17.98 -46.99 -11.43
N TYR A 582 -18.74 -45.91 -11.55
CA TYR A 582 -18.34 -44.52 -11.41
C TYR A 582 -19.23 -43.88 -10.34
N CYS A 583 -18.65 -43.03 -9.51
CA CYS A 583 -19.30 -42.33 -8.42
C CYS A 583 -19.04 -40.83 -8.54
N ARG A 584 -20.03 -40.00 -8.25
CA ARG A 584 -19.88 -38.55 -8.12
C ARG A 584 -20.70 -38.03 -6.96
N ILE A 585 -20.26 -36.92 -6.36
CA ILE A 585 -21.02 -36.16 -5.37
C ILE A 585 -21.83 -35.09 -6.10
N VAL A 586 -23.07 -34.86 -5.66
CA VAL A 586 -23.90 -33.74 -6.11
C VAL A 586 -24.40 -32.98 -4.88
N LEU A 587 -24.04 -31.72 -4.72
CA LEU A 587 -24.50 -30.86 -3.63
C LEU A 587 -25.72 -30.06 -4.10
N ASP A 588 -26.80 -30.06 -3.33
CA ASP A 588 -28.02 -29.33 -3.64
C ASP A 588 -28.01 -27.99 -2.87
N GLU A 589 -28.10 -26.88 -3.60
CA GLU A 589 -28.09 -25.51 -3.07
C GLU A 589 -29.51 -24.93 -2.95
N PRO A 590 -29.70 -23.89 -2.11
CA PRO A 590 -30.93 -23.12 -2.08
C PRO A 590 -31.32 -22.63 -3.49
N GLY A 591 -32.61 -22.73 -3.83
CA GLY A 591 -33.10 -22.36 -5.17
C GLY A 591 -32.98 -23.48 -6.22
N GLY A 592 -32.64 -24.71 -5.84
CA GLY A 592 -32.66 -25.88 -6.73
C GLY A 592 -31.43 -26.06 -7.61
N LYS A 593 -30.39 -25.23 -7.42
CA LYS A 593 -29.10 -25.39 -8.11
C LYS A 593 -28.34 -26.61 -7.57
N ARG A 594 -27.61 -27.30 -8.44
CA ARG A 594 -26.83 -28.50 -8.08
C ARG A 594 -25.36 -28.33 -8.46
N ILE A 595 -24.43 -28.58 -7.54
CA ILE A 595 -22.99 -28.65 -7.81
C ILE A 595 -22.59 -30.11 -7.96
N THR A 596 -22.06 -30.49 -9.11
CA THR A 596 -21.66 -31.88 -9.38
C THR A 596 -20.14 -32.01 -9.36
N GLY A 597 -19.61 -32.89 -8.52
CA GLY A 597 -18.20 -33.28 -8.52
C GLY A 597 -17.83 -34.14 -9.73
N LYS A 598 -16.54 -34.29 -10.01
CA LYS A 598 -16.06 -35.11 -11.13
C LYS A 598 -16.48 -36.60 -10.95
N PRO A 599 -16.72 -37.35 -12.02
CA PRO A 599 -16.86 -38.80 -11.93
C PRO A 599 -15.59 -39.48 -11.42
N MET A 600 -15.74 -40.45 -10.52
CA MET A 600 -14.64 -41.25 -9.96
C MET A 600 -14.92 -42.73 -10.15
N ARG A 601 -14.01 -43.42 -10.82
CA ARG A 601 -14.13 -44.86 -10.98
C ARG A 601 -13.89 -45.57 -9.64
N PHE A 602 -14.74 -46.54 -9.31
CA PHE A 602 -14.58 -47.41 -8.15
C PHE A 602 -14.87 -48.85 -8.54
N GLY A 603 -14.38 -49.78 -7.74
CA GLY A 603 -14.77 -51.18 -7.85
C GLY A 603 -13.64 -52.16 -7.76
N LYS A 604 -13.97 -53.37 -7.31
CA LYS A 604 -13.06 -54.52 -7.34
C LYS A 604 -12.99 -55.05 -8.77
N LYS A 605 -12.36 -54.31 -9.69
CA LYS A 605 -11.71 -55.02 -10.79
C LYS A 605 -10.46 -55.62 -10.17
N GLU A 606 -10.63 -56.78 -9.54
CA GLU A 606 -9.52 -57.60 -9.08
C GLU A 606 -8.65 -57.94 -10.28
N ASP A 607 -7.66 -57.09 -10.52
CA ASP A 607 -6.35 -57.54 -10.94
C ASP A 607 -5.46 -57.60 -9.68
N THR A 608 -6.05 -57.93 -8.52
CA THR A 608 -5.30 -58.26 -7.29
C THR A 608 -4.41 -59.47 -7.52
N ALA A 609 -4.70 -60.29 -8.55
CA ALA A 609 -3.81 -61.30 -9.08
C ALA A 609 -2.42 -60.76 -9.45
N ASN A 610 -2.27 -59.46 -9.70
CA ASN A 610 -0.99 -58.88 -10.11
C ASN A 610 -0.18 -58.22 -9.00
N TRP A 611 -0.75 -57.76 -7.87
CA TRP A 611 0.02 -57.01 -6.87
C TRP A 611 -0.20 -57.46 -5.43
N ILE A 612 0.86 -57.91 -4.74
CA ILE A 612 0.86 -58.17 -3.30
C ILE A 612 1.48 -56.97 -2.59
N ILE A 613 0.65 -56.20 -1.89
CA ILE A 613 1.07 -55.00 -1.17
C ILE A 613 1.21 -55.32 0.33
N ARG A 614 2.36 -54.99 0.92
CA ARG A 614 2.63 -55.04 2.37
C ARG A 614 3.31 -53.76 2.81
N ALA A 615 3.16 -53.41 4.07
CA ALA A 615 3.93 -52.32 4.67
C ALA A 615 4.83 -52.89 5.75
N GLU A 616 6.11 -52.49 5.74
CA GLU A 616 7.11 -52.85 6.73
C GLU A 616 7.84 -51.58 7.18
N GLY A 617 7.53 -51.09 8.39
CA GLY A 617 7.99 -49.79 8.88
C GLY A 617 7.56 -48.65 7.96
N SER A 618 8.52 -47.83 7.52
CA SER A 618 8.30 -46.72 6.56
C SER A 618 8.37 -47.14 5.10
N ASN A 619 8.47 -48.44 4.80
CA ASN A 619 8.55 -48.95 3.43
C ASN A 619 7.24 -49.58 2.99
N LEU A 620 6.80 -49.20 1.80
CA LEU A 620 5.73 -49.88 1.11
C LEU A 620 6.33 -50.91 0.16
N MET A 621 6.11 -52.19 0.46
CA MET A 621 6.51 -53.31 -0.38
C MET A 621 5.39 -53.67 -1.34
N ILE A 622 5.65 -53.58 -2.64
CA ILE A 622 4.71 -53.97 -3.70
C ILE A 622 5.35 -55.07 -4.53
N THR A 623 4.85 -56.30 -4.39
CA THR A 623 5.21 -57.39 -5.31
C THR A 623 4.37 -57.27 -6.56
N ALA A 624 4.98 -57.01 -7.72
CA ALA A 624 4.27 -56.85 -8.98
C ALA A 624 4.50 -58.01 -9.95
N VAL A 625 3.42 -58.56 -10.49
CA VAL A 625 3.44 -59.64 -11.50
C VAL A 625 3.70 -59.08 -12.90
N LYS A 626 3.44 -57.79 -13.14
CA LYS A 626 3.81 -57.09 -14.38
C LYS A 626 4.47 -55.77 -14.07
N PRO A 627 5.54 -55.39 -14.81
CA PRO A 627 6.14 -54.08 -14.67
C PRO A 627 5.19 -52.99 -15.18
N GLY A 628 5.29 -51.79 -14.61
CA GLY A 628 4.49 -50.65 -15.03
C GLY A 628 4.64 -49.43 -14.12
N THR A 629 4.27 -48.27 -14.64
CA THR A 629 4.26 -47.02 -13.86
C THR A 629 2.95 -46.91 -13.10
N VAL A 630 3.04 -46.68 -11.80
CA VAL A 630 1.89 -46.43 -10.92
C VAL A 630 2.04 -45.10 -10.21
N ARG A 631 0.92 -44.40 -10.05
CA ARG A 631 0.79 -43.28 -9.12
C ARG A 631 0.26 -43.81 -7.81
N TRP A 632 0.98 -43.60 -6.72
CA TRP A 632 0.54 -43.98 -5.39
C TRP A 632 0.06 -42.76 -4.60
N ARG A 633 -0.94 -42.97 -3.75
CA ARG A 633 -1.49 -41.99 -2.81
C ARG A 633 -1.82 -42.68 -1.50
N LEU A 634 -1.52 -42.02 -0.38
CA LEU A 634 -1.66 -42.56 0.96
C LEU A 634 -2.47 -41.58 1.82
N TRP A 635 -3.60 -42.04 2.36
CA TRP A 635 -4.45 -41.29 3.28
C TRP A 635 -4.41 -41.89 4.68
N ASP A 636 -4.52 -41.08 5.73
CA ASP A 636 -4.71 -41.58 7.08
C ASP A 636 -6.17 -42.00 7.35
N GLU A 637 -6.46 -42.47 8.55
CA GLU A 637 -7.80 -42.96 8.94
C GLU A 637 -8.89 -41.87 8.92
N SER A 638 -8.50 -40.59 8.99
CA SER A 638 -9.41 -39.45 8.87
C SER A 638 -9.71 -39.08 7.42
N GLY A 639 -9.04 -39.74 6.47
CA GLY A 639 -9.16 -39.45 5.04
C GLY A 639 -8.28 -38.27 4.58
N LYS A 640 -7.35 -37.78 5.40
CA LYS A 640 -6.39 -36.75 5.00
C LYS A 640 -5.31 -37.39 4.14
N LEU A 641 -5.05 -36.81 2.96
CA LEU A 641 -3.94 -37.21 2.11
C LEU A 641 -2.62 -36.89 2.83
N THR A 642 -1.92 -37.93 3.26
CA THR A 642 -0.62 -37.81 3.91
C THR A 642 0.52 -37.83 2.90
N GLY A 643 0.32 -38.47 1.73
CA GLY A 643 1.39 -38.65 0.75
C GLY A 643 0.96 -39.07 -0.64
N SER A 644 1.79 -38.77 -1.63
CA SER A 644 1.60 -39.23 -3.00
C SER A 644 2.91 -39.21 -3.79
N GLY A 645 3.01 -40.03 -4.82
CA GLY A 645 4.13 -40.01 -5.75
C GLY A 645 3.90 -40.92 -6.94
N ASP A 646 4.85 -40.95 -7.86
CA ASP A 646 4.88 -41.89 -8.98
C ASP A 646 6.00 -42.92 -8.72
N ALA A 647 5.76 -44.17 -9.10
CA ALA A 647 6.71 -45.28 -8.94
C ALA A 647 6.71 -46.16 -10.18
N ILE A 648 7.90 -46.58 -10.60
CA ILE A 648 8.08 -47.58 -11.65
C ILE A 648 8.20 -48.94 -10.96
N LEU A 649 7.21 -49.80 -11.14
CA LEU A 649 7.24 -51.16 -10.64
C LEU A 649 7.93 -52.06 -11.67
N SER A 650 8.90 -52.84 -11.21
CA SER A 650 9.50 -53.97 -11.93
C SER A 650 8.75 -55.26 -11.58
N HIS A 651 8.90 -56.30 -12.40
CA HIS A 651 8.42 -57.64 -12.02
C HIS A 651 9.12 -58.10 -10.73
N GLY A 652 8.38 -58.63 -9.76
CA GLY A 652 8.89 -59.00 -8.44
C GLY A 652 8.66 -57.92 -7.37
N ILE A 653 9.48 -57.91 -6.32
CA ILE A 653 9.31 -57.04 -5.14
C ILE A 653 9.87 -55.64 -5.43
N ASN A 654 9.05 -54.62 -5.18
CA ASN A 654 9.43 -53.21 -5.30
C ASN A 654 9.28 -52.54 -3.93
N ASN A 655 10.26 -51.73 -3.54
CA ASN A 655 10.22 -50.96 -2.31
C ASN A 655 10.00 -49.49 -2.64
N ILE A 656 8.88 -48.94 -2.17
CA ILE A 656 8.61 -47.51 -2.24
C ILE A 656 8.85 -46.94 -0.84
N LEU A 657 9.84 -46.07 -0.72
CA LEU A 657 10.14 -45.40 0.53
C LEU A 657 9.09 -44.31 0.77
N LEU A 658 8.26 -44.48 1.80
CA LEU A 658 7.37 -43.42 2.24
C LEU A 658 8.28 -42.39 2.94
N GLY A 659 8.40 -41.18 2.38
CA GLY A 659 9.25 -40.10 2.90
C GLY A 659 9.14 -39.78 4.41
N GLN A 660 9.97 -38.89 4.93
CA GLN A 660 10.15 -38.71 6.40
C GLN A 660 8.89 -38.31 7.21
N GLY A 661 7.77 -37.95 6.57
CA GLY A 661 6.55 -37.46 7.22
C GLY A 661 5.53 -38.51 7.69
N TYR A 662 5.70 -39.81 7.40
CA TYR A 662 4.68 -40.86 7.62
C TYR A 662 4.92 -41.67 8.91
N ARG A 663 5.04 -41.02 10.07
CA ARG A 663 5.55 -41.66 11.31
C ARG A 663 4.50 -42.03 12.37
N ALA A 664 3.24 -41.65 12.21
CA ALA A 664 2.22 -42.04 13.19
C ALA A 664 1.79 -43.49 12.93
N ALA A 665 1.90 -44.35 13.94
CA ALA A 665 1.31 -45.68 13.87
C ALA A 665 -0.21 -45.54 13.69
N GLY A 666 -0.79 -46.24 12.71
CA GLY A 666 -2.19 -46.05 12.36
C GLY A 666 -2.63 -46.81 11.13
N ILE A 667 -3.93 -46.75 10.85
CA ILE A 667 -4.51 -47.29 9.62
C ILE A 667 -4.38 -46.22 8.54
N TYR A 668 -3.78 -46.62 7.41
CA TYR A 668 -3.68 -45.83 6.21
C TYR A 668 -4.41 -46.52 5.06
N TYR A 669 -4.90 -45.74 4.11
CA TYR A 669 -5.44 -46.25 2.86
C TYR A 669 -4.45 -45.91 1.76
N LEU A 670 -3.92 -46.91 1.07
CA LEU A 670 -3.10 -46.73 -0.11
C LEU A 670 -3.95 -46.92 -1.35
N GLN A 671 -3.86 -46.00 -2.30
CA GLN A 671 -4.33 -46.19 -3.68
C GLN A 671 -3.13 -46.25 -4.62
N LEU A 672 -3.10 -47.25 -5.49
CA LEU A 672 -2.21 -47.31 -6.64
C LEU A 672 -3.05 -47.12 -7.90
N ALA A 673 -2.62 -46.25 -8.81
CA ALA A 673 -3.29 -45.99 -10.08
C ALA A 673 -2.32 -46.22 -11.25
N THR A 674 -2.67 -47.08 -12.21
CA THR A 674 -1.91 -47.26 -13.45
C THR A 674 -2.19 -46.13 -14.45
N ALA A 675 -1.30 -46.00 -15.44
CA ALA A 675 -1.48 -45.06 -16.55
C ALA A 675 -2.78 -45.28 -17.36
N ASP A 676 -3.29 -46.51 -17.42
CA ASP A 676 -4.57 -46.84 -18.07
C ASP A 676 -5.81 -46.65 -17.16
N GLY A 677 -5.62 -46.00 -16.01
CA GLY A 677 -6.71 -45.58 -15.12
C GLY A 677 -7.30 -46.71 -14.26
N ARG A 678 -6.62 -47.85 -14.13
CA ARG A 678 -7.00 -48.89 -13.15
C ARG A 678 -6.47 -48.48 -11.79
N THR A 679 -7.26 -48.70 -10.75
CA THR A 679 -6.85 -48.38 -9.38
C THR A 679 -6.99 -49.58 -8.46
N VAL A 680 -6.07 -49.71 -7.50
CA VAL A 680 -6.13 -50.68 -6.41
C VAL A 680 -6.02 -49.91 -5.10
N THR A 681 -7.00 -50.08 -4.22
CA THR A 681 -6.98 -49.47 -2.90
C THR A 681 -6.83 -50.55 -1.82
N LYS A 682 -5.89 -50.37 -0.89
CA LYS A 682 -5.64 -51.29 0.22
C LYS A 682 -5.47 -50.55 1.53
N ALA A 683 -6.13 -51.03 2.58
CA ALA A 683 -5.85 -50.59 3.94
C ALA A 683 -4.52 -51.19 4.41
N LEU A 684 -3.66 -50.36 4.98
CA LEU A 684 -2.36 -50.70 5.51
C LEU A 684 -2.33 -50.31 6.99
N LEU A 685 -1.85 -51.20 7.83
CA LEU A 685 -1.50 -50.85 9.21
C LEU A 685 -0.01 -50.49 9.21
N LEU A 686 0.31 -49.21 9.38
CA LEU A 686 1.68 -48.76 9.63
C LEU A 686 1.93 -48.84 11.14
N LYS A 687 2.97 -49.58 11.53
CA LYS A 687 3.36 -49.78 12.93
C LYS A 687 4.51 -48.87 13.31
#